data_AF-A0A395RKY7-F1
#
_entry.id   AF-A0A395RKY7-F1
#
_cell.length_a   1.000
_cell.length_b   1.000
_cell.length_c   1.000
_cell.angle_alpha   90.00
_cell.angle_beta   90.00
_cell.angle_gamma   90.00
#
_symmetry.space_group_name_H-M   'P 1'
#
loop_
_entity.id
_entity.type
_entity.pdbx_description
1 polymer ?
#
loop_
_entity_poly.entity_id
_entity_poly.type
_entity_poly.pdbx_seq_one_letter_code
_entity_poly.pdbx_strand_id
1 'polypeptide(L)'
;MDSLDSPNRADCPPQNKQLACKQCRARKVKCDRRNSGCERCEKLELTCSYVADTPQPSAGQDLTEAGIKRRRILRACTICRLAKAKCSGTMPCARCQAQRHECQFGGDLAVSSSNISTESPVSPESTLQTGYGSIPSQDHSMDMSNGVGEDAGRIFSHESRDGIRKYLDTYFDNVDIADCVFLHRATTIAEWSQGKLDSTLLKAICASAIRLSSIHEVENPTANKWITQVQHILVNNMGDMSVPKLQALMLVVKFRFSMRFTGDVWVLLSVASRVAFTKRLNYERPSMDPVKQECLRRLMWSIYSVDKIFSGGIEDLTICPTQRMHIRLPCSQHDFQLGLKSKAPFLGSKVDSATDLNVLAYLLRLYDIRDRVLRYTRQVILSGNTPYASREQLRSLDLELTSFEKSLPDELQLNDNRLMLMCHSDEARTYTTLHTILLSSRCDLHRFLTSGIREAVSPEAINQTPTAYIEYCQHQCLQTALRFIDMWSKIRRMETSSHVGTTTFAVVMYQFVKMIDSLAGLLPSSGESSLPIIQQKLTEILLIVSQRQPKVELAASCVTDIENLIPRLGTRYISPSSPISSPGALRLQEKLHRRSKHAFAPEDEEEEDPAVRSPHSSLNEGLPEADVGLPRPGDSFSRDTWSFPIANNNQQLTESVGDASLDSFASLGFPLIDYDTINSTDMFFGNQDLGFPLDQFDL
;
A
#
# COMPACT_ATOMS: atom_id res chain seq x y z
N MET A 1 4.34 67.57 47.22
CA MET A 1 4.45 66.94 48.54
C MET A 1 4.51 65.44 48.33
N ASP A 2 5.60 64.70 48.46
CA ASP A 2 7.04 64.91 48.61
C ASP A 2 7.60 63.48 48.39
N SER A 3 8.52 63.25 47.45
CA SER A 3 9.99 63.31 47.63
C SER A 3 10.60 62.15 48.45
N LEU A 4 11.23 61.21 47.73
CA LEU A 4 12.57 60.59 48.01
C LEU A 4 12.66 59.61 49.23
N ASP A 5 13.47 58.55 49.25
CA ASP A 5 14.85 58.40 48.78
C ASP A 5 15.28 56.91 48.71
N SER A 6 16.32 56.62 47.91
CA SER A 6 17.01 55.32 47.83
C SER A 6 18.07 55.16 48.94
N PRO A 7 18.68 53.97 49.09
CA PRO A 7 20.14 53.96 48.89
C PRO A 7 20.68 52.73 48.14
N ASN A 8 21.93 52.88 47.71
CA ASN A 8 22.63 52.17 46.64
C ASN A 8 23.76 51.27 47.20
N ARG A 9 24.10 50.21 46.45
CA ARG A 9 25.39 49.46 46.34
C ARG A 9 25.91 48.56 47.48
N ALA A 10 26.12 47.28 47.15
CA ALA A 10 27.47 46.69 47.04
C ALA A 10 27.47 45.40 46.19
N ASP A 11 28.35 45.37 45.18
CA ASP A 11 28.58 44.33 44.19
C ASP A 11 29.06 42.97 44.76
N CYS A 12 28.56 41.87 44.19
CA CYS A 12 29.17 40.54 44.27
C CYS A 12 29.09 39.91 42.86
N PRO A 13 30.19 39.36 42.29
CA PRO A 13 30.29 39.11 40.85
C PRO A 13 29.43 37.93 40.40
N PRO A 14 28.99 37.88 39.12
CA PRO A 14 28.11 36.84 38.62
C PRO A 14 28.86 35.49 38.54
N GLN A 15 28.29 34.46 39.18
CA GLN A 15 28.73 33.07 39.05
C GLN A 15 28.61 32.63 37.58
N ASN A 16 29.77 32.49 36.93
CA ASN A 16 29.93 32.05 35.56
C ASN A 16 29.26 30.67 35.36
N LYS A 17 28.30 30.56 34.43
CA LYS A 17 27.66 29.28 34.05
C LYS A 17 28.74 28.32 33.52
N GLN A 18 29.35 27.52 34.39
CA GLN A 18 30.41 26.59 34.00
C GLN A 18 29.89 25.58 32.97
N LEU A 19 30.51 25.62 31.79
CA LEU A 19 30.32 24.67 30.70
C LEU A 19 30.69 23.24 31.17
N ALA A 20 30.04 22.21 30.62
CA ALA A 20 30.46 20.83 30.84
C ALA A 20 31.89 20.60 30.30
N CYS A 21 32.68 19.74 30.95
CA CYS A 21 34.06 19.46 30.53
C CYS A 21 34.12 18.90 29.09
N LYS A 22 35.27 19.06 28.41
CA LYS A 22 35.43 18.65 27.01
C LYS A 22 35.07 17.18 26.77
N GLN A 23 35.47 16.29 27.68
CA GLN A 23 35.22 14.85 27.56
C GLN A 23 33.73 14.48 27.71
N CYS A 24 33.03 15.04 28.70
CA CYS A 24 31.60 14.81 28.85
C CYS A 24 30.79 15.44 27.72
N ARG A 25 31.22 16.60 27.20
CA ARG A 25 30.59 17.27 26.07
C ARG A 25 30.76 16.49 24.76
N ALA A 26 31.97 16.02 24.46
CA ALA A 26 32.26 15.19 23.27
C ALA A 26 31.44 13.90 23.29
N ARG A 27 31.30 13.29 24.48
CA ARG A 27 30.54 12.05 24.67
C ARG A 27 29.03 12.26 24.89
N LYS A 28 28.55 13.51 24.89
CA LYS A 28 27.15 13.89 25.14
C LYS A 28 26.56 13.27 26.43
N VAL A 29 27.36 13.22 27.50
CA VAL A 29 26.94 12.74 28.83
C VAL A 29 26.92 13.87 29.85
N LYS A 30 26.10 13.73 30.90
CA LYS A 30 25.98 14.71 31.98
C LYS A 30 27.29 14.82 32.77
N CYS A 31 27.75 16.05 33.01
CA CYS A 31 28.97 16.39 33.75
C CYS A 31 28.60 16.97 35.12
N ASP A 32 29.24 16.48 36.18
CA ASP A 32 29.08 16.90 37.58
C ASP A 32 29.93 18.14 37.94
N ARG A 33 30.78 18.63 37.02
CA ARG A 33 31.47 19.93 37.08
C ARG A 33 32.38 20.16 38.29
N ARG A 34 32.90 19.09 38.91
CA ARG A 34 33.90 19.23 39.98
C ARG A 34 35.20 19.84 39.46
N ASN A 35 35.75 20.79 40.22
CA ASN A 35 36.91 21.63 39.85
C ASN A 35 38.23 20.83 39.81
N SER A 36 38.33 19.76 40.60
CA SER A 36 39.48 18.84 40.64
C SER A 36 39.42 17.69 39.62
N GLY A 37 38.40 17.68 38.75
CA GLY A 37 38.10 16.59 37.84
C GLY A 37 36.70 16.04 38.10
N CYS A 38 35.91 15.88 37.04
CA CYS A 38 34.55 15.35 37.16
C CYS A 38 34.60 13.85 37.49
N GLU A 39 33.69 13.37 38.34
CA GLU A 39 33.72 11.99 38.88
C GLU A 39 33.69 10.94 37.76
N ARG A 40 33.06 11.28 36.62
CA ARG A 40 32.97 10.39 35.46
C ARG A 40 34.26 10.33 34.66
N CYS A 41 35.04 11.40 34.63
CA CYS A 41 36.39 11.39 34.06
C CYS A 41 37.36 10.67 35.00
N GLU A 42 37.22 10.86 36.31
CA GLU A 42 38.03 10.19 37.33
C GLU A 42 37.83 8.66 37.31
N LYS A 43 36.58 8.18 37.30
CA LYS A 43 36.23 6.75 37.16
C LYS A 43 36.71 6.09 35.87
N LEU A 44 37.00 6.89 34.84
CA LEU A 44 37.44 6.41 33.54
C LEU A 44 38.91 6.72 33.28
N GLU A 45 39.62 7.26 34.29
CA GLU A 45 41.03 7.68 34.20
C GLU A 45 41.31 8.62 33.01
N LEU A 46 40.35 9.51 32.71
CA LEU A 46 40.43 10.48 31.61
C LEU A 46 40.80 11.87 32.14
N THR A 47 41.68 12.58 31.42
CA THR A 47 42.04 13.97 31.74
C THR A 47 40.84 14.91 31.57
N CYS A 48 40.38 15.51 32.67
CA CYS A 48 39.23 16.42 32.70
C CYS A 48 39.67 17.87 32.48
N SER A 49 39.10 18.59 31.49
CA SER A 49 39.42 20.00 31.24
C SER A 49 38.20 20.84 30.86
N TYR A 50 38.20 22.10 31.30
CA TYR A 50 37.07 23.05 31.16
C TYR A 50 37.41 24.32 30.34
N VAL A 51 38.59 24.39 29.71
CA VAL A 51 39.08 25.60 29.02
C VAL A 51 38.45 25.78 27.63
N ALA A 52 38.06 27.01 27.27
CA ALA A 52 37.53 27.38 25.96
C ALA A 52 38.64 27.46 24.88
N ASP A 53 38.31 27.13 23.62
CA ASP A 53 39.27 26.87 22.55
C ASP A 53 40.05 28.11 22.07
N THR A 54 41.37 27.94 21.90
CA THR A 54 42.19 28.70 20.94
C THR A 54 42.95 27.70 20.06
N PRO A 55 42.95 27.85 18.72
CA PRO A 55 43.58 26.87 17.82
C PRO A 55 45.00 27.29 17.44
N GLN A 56 45.99 26.40 17.60
CA GLN A 56 47.18 26.32 16.74
C GLN A 56 47.93 24.97 16.90
N PRO A 57 48.77 24.57 15.91
CA PRO A 57 48.91 23.18 15.46
C PRO A 57 50.24 22.52 15.85
N SER A 58 50.24 21.20 15.99
CA SER A 58 51.44 20.39 15.75
C SER A 58 51.15 18.90 15.55
N ALA A 59 52.03 18.29 14.76
CA ALA A 59 52.00 17.00 14.12
C ALA A 59 52.04 15.76 15.05
N GLY A 60 51.48 14.65 14.56
CA GLY A 60 52.06 13.32 14.73
C GLY A 60 51.33 12.33 15.65
N GLN A 61 50.87 11.24 15.02
CA GLN A 61 50.67 9.87 15.55
C GLN A 61 49.27 9.42 16.04
N ASP A 62 48.59 8.69 15.14
CA ASP A 62 48.13 7.30 15.31
C ASP A 62 47.53 6.86 16.68
N LEU A 63 46.52 7.52 17.25
CA LEU A 63 45.71 6.92 18.33
C LEU A 63 44.23 7.30 18.22
N THR A 64 43.33 6.41 18.67
CA THR A 64 41.91 6.75 18.87
C THR A 64 41.66 7.32 20.26
N GLU A 65 40.51 7.97 20.46
CA GLU A 65 40.03 8.55 21.74
C GLU A 65 39.96 7.58 22.95
N ALA A 66 40.36 6.31 22.79
CA ALA A 66 40.53 5.32 23.87
C ALA A 66 41.99 4.87 24.07
N GLY A 67 42.99 5.58 23.52
CA GLY A 67 44.41 5.26 23.69
C GLY A 67 44.92 4.05 22.92
N ILE A 68 44.15 3.54 21.94
CA ILE A 68 44.52 2.35 21.14
C ILE A 68 44.76 2.73 19.67
N LYS A 69 45.90 2.29 19.13
CA LYS A 69 46.33 2.47 17.72
C LYS A 69 45.34 1.79 16.76
N ARG A 70 44.53 2.54 16.00
CA ARG A 70 43.74 1.99 14.89
C ARG A 70 44.41 2.30 13.55
N ARG A 71 45.01 1.28 12.92
CA ARG A 71 45.36 1.31 11.50
C ARG A 71 44.15 0.87 10.67
N ARG A 72 43.48 1.79 9.99
CA ARG A 72 42.48 1.46 8.95
C ARG A 72 43.25 0.98 7.72
N ILE A 73 43.08 -0.28 7.37
CA ILE A 73 43.61 -0.83 6.13
C ILE A 73 42.49 -0.86 5.09
N LEU A 74 42.63 -0.06 4.03
CA LEU A 74 41.64 0.06 2.95
C LEU A 74 41.48 -1.24 2.14
N ARG A 75 42.50 -2.11 2.14
CA ARG A 75 42.50 -3.40 1.44
C ARG A 75 43.41 -4.40 2.16
N ALA A 76 42.94 -5.63 2.37
CA ALA A 76 43.78 -6.74 2.84
C ALA A 76 44.61 -7.31 1.67
N CYS A 77 45.81 -7.83 1.94
CA CYS A 77 46.63 -8.51 0.91
C CYS A 77 45.92 -9.75 0.37
N THR A 78 46.31 -10.20 -0.83
CA THR A 78 45.64 -11.31 -1.53
C THR A 78 45.60 -12.59 -0.69
N ILE A 79 46.71 -12.94 -0.02
CA ILE A 79 46.78 -14.15 0.84
C ILE A 79 45.87 -14.05 2.07
N CYS A 80 45.82 -12.91 2.75
CA CYS A 80 44.93 -12.74 3.90
C CYS A 80 43.45 -12.65 3.50
N ARG A 81 43.18 -12.12 2.30
CA ARG A 81 41.82 -12.08 1.73
C ARG A 81 41.32 -13.49 1.37
N LEU A 82 42.12 -14.30 0.68
CA LEU A 82 41.77 -15.68 0.31
C LEU A 82 41.57 -16.56 1.54
N ALA A 83 42.42 -16.40 2.54
CA ALA A 83 42.31 -17.14 3.80
C ALA A 83 41.30 -16.54 4.80
N LYS A 84 40.52 -15.50 4.42
CA LYS A 84 39.56 -14.78 5.27
C LYS A 84 40.09 -14.43 6.69
N ALA A 85 41.37 -14.06 6.80
CA ALA A 85 42.02 -13.77 8.08
C ALA A 85 42.37 -12.28 8.22
N LYS A 86 42.60 -11.83 9.46
CA LYS A 86 42.99 -10.44 9.74
C LYS A 86 44.34 -10.11 9.10
N CYS A 87 44.36 -9.08 8.26
CA CYS A 87 45.56 -8.51 7.67
C CYS A 87 46.03 -7.30 8.51
N SER A 88 47.34 -7.10 8.64
CA SER A 88 47.89 -5.90 9.28
C SER A 88 48.03 -4.71 8.31
N GLY A 89 47.90 -4.95 7.01
CA GLY A 89 48.05 -3.99 5.91
C GLY A 89 49.41 -3.28 5.81
N THR A 90 50.43 -3.76 6.52
CA THR A 90 51.84 -3.44 6.26
C THR A 90 52.35 -4.27 5.07
N MET A 91 53.43 -3.85 4.41
CA MET A 91 54.07 -4.62 3.33
C MET A 91 55.49 -5.03 3.76
N PRO A 92 55.77 -6.33 4.00
CA PRO A 92 54.81 -7.43 4.09
C PRO A 92 53.90 -7.34 5.32
N CYS A 93 52.72 -7.98 5.27
CA CYS A 93 51.80 -7.98 6.40
C CYS A 93 52.27 -8.99 7.47
N ALA A 94 51.98 -8.71 8.75
CA ALA A 94 52.51 -9.48 9.89
C ALA A 94 52.20 -10.98 9.80
N ARG A 95 51.02 -11.34 9.29
CA ARG A 95 50.65 -12.75 9.07
C ARG A 95 51.44 -13.40 7.94
N CYS A 96 51.58 -12.71 6.80
CA CYS A 96 52.37 -13.23 5.68
C CYS A 96 53.85 -13.36 6.06
N GLN A 97 54.38 -12.44 6.85
CA GLN A 97 55.74 -12.53 7.38
C GLN A 97 55.90 -13.72 8.35
N ALA A 98 54.97 -13.91 9.28
CA ALA A 98 55.02 -15.02 10.24
C ALA A 98 54.90 -16.39 9.58
N GLN A 99 54.09 -16.51 8.52
CA GLN A 99 53.89 -17.76 7.80
C GLN A 99 54.74 -17.91 6.53
N ARG A 100 55.70 -16.99 6.32
CA ARG A 100 56.60 -16.98 5.15
C ARG A 100 55.87 -17.05 3.81
N HIS A 101 54.73 -16.36 3.70
CA HIS A 101 53.99 -16.21 2.45
C HIS A 101 54.34 -14.89 1.75
N GLU A 102 54.40 -14.92 0.42
CA GLU A 102 54.62 -13.72 -0.39
C GLU A 102 53.41 -12.77 -0.27
N CYS A 103 53.66 -11.54 0.18
CA CYS A 103 52.59 -10.61 0.54
C CYS A 103 52.35 -9.58 -0.56
N GLN A 104 51.39 -9.84 -1.44
CA GLN A 104 51.04 -8.92 -2.54
C GLN A 104 49.77 -8.11 -2.25
N PHE A 105 49.85 -6.80 -2.52
CA PHE A 105 48.72 -5.87 -2.54
C PHE A 105 48.57 -5.32 -3.96
N GLY A 106 47.43 -5.58 -4.61
CA GLY A 106 47.11 -4.99 -5.92
C GLY A 106 47.41 -5.82 -7.16
N GLY A 107 47.08 -7.12 -7.16
CA GLY A 107 47.01 -7.91 -8.40
C GLY A 107 45.58 -8.04 -8.91
N ASP A 108 45.34 -7.60 -10.16
CA ASP A 108 44.22 -8.09 -10.97
C ASP A 108 44.57 -9.52 -11.41
N LEU A 109 43.82 -10.50 -10.92
CA LEU A 109 43.97 -11.88 -11.35
C LEU A 109 43.20 -12.06 -12.66
N ALA A 110 43.85 -11.70 -13.77
CA ALA A 110 43.70 -12.46 -15.00
C ALA A 110 44.13 -13.89 -14.70
N VAL A 111 43.20 -14.83 -14.85
CA VAL A 111 43.51 -16.26 -14.75
C VAL A 111 44.34 -16.60 -15.98
N SER A 112 45.63 -16.86 -15.77
CA SER A 112 46.49 -17.52 -16.74
C SER A 112 47.31 -18.55 -15.98
N SER A 113 46.82 -19.79 -16.03
CA SER A 113 47.61 -20.97 -15.69
C SER A 113 48.46 -21.31 -16.90
N SER A 114 49.76 -21.08 -16.82
CA SER A 114 50.74 -21.64 -17.74
C SER A 114 51.26 -22.97 -17.20
N ASN A 115 51.21 -24.01 -18.04
CA ASN A 115 52.38 -24.77 -18.50
C ASN A 115 51.94 -26.16 -18.96
N ILE A 116 52.21 -26.48 -20.22
CA ILE A 116 53.12 -27.56 -20.63
C ILE A 116 53.44 -27.36 -22.12
N SER A 117 54.73 -27.21 -22.37
CA SER A 117 55.38 -27.22 -23.68
C SER A 117 55.41 -28.64 -24.23
N THR A 118 55.10 -28.88 -25.51
CA THR A 118 55.99 -29.53 -26.49
C THR A 118 55.36 -29.61 -27.89
N GLU A 119 56.18 -29.20 -28.87
CA GLU A 119 56.33 -29.70 -30.24
C GLU A 119 55.29 -29.43 -31.35
N SER A 120 55.90 -29.08 -32.48
CA SER A 120 55.41 -28.62 -33.78
C SER A 120 54.97 -29.79 -34.71
N PRO A 121 54.92 -29.58 -36.04
CA PRO A 121 53.81 -29.10 -36.86
C PRO A 121 53.23 -30.24 -37.74
N VAL A 122 52.25 -29.97 -38.61
CA VAL A 122 52.04 -30.58 -39.95
C VAL A 122 50.61 -30.25 -40.45
N SER A 123 50.53 -29.46 -41.53
CA SER A 123 49.38 -29.34 -42.46
C SER A 123 49.32 -30.60 -43.37
N PRO A 124 48.44 -30.80 -44.38
CA PRO A 124 47.47 -29.89 -45.00
C PRO A 124 46.17 -30.56 -45.52
N GLU A 125 45.45 -29.84 -46.39
CA GLU A 125 44.56 -30.32 -47.48
C GLU A 125 43.15 -30.83 -47.09
N SER A 126 42.07 -30.59 -47.83
CA SER A 126 41.86 -29.92 -49.12
C SER A 126 40.35 -29.79 -49.39
N THR A 127 40.02 -29.07 -50.47
CA THR A 127 38.83 -29.23 -51.35
C THR A 127 37.72 -28.19 -51.11
N LEU A 128 37.83 -27.00 -51.74
CA LEU A 128 37.35 -26.62 -53.10
C LEU A 128 35.84 -26.33 -53.11
N GLN A 129 35.46 -25.05 -53.25
CA GLN A 129 34.93 -24.40 -54.47
C GLN A 129 33.39 -24.36 -54.43
N THR A 130 32.66 -23.32 -54.82
CA THR A 130 32.81 -22.22 -55.81
C THR A 130 31.87 -21.07 -55.37
N GLY A 131 32.24 -19.78 -55.46
CA GLY A 131 32.02 -18.89 -56.61
C GLY A 131 30.55 -18.42 -56.68
N TYR A 132 30.12 -17.17 -56.61
CA TYR A 132 30.58 -15.86 -57.11
C TYR A 132 29.77 -14.77 -56.32
N GLY A 133 30.15 -13.51 -56.12
CA GLY A 133 31.25 -12.67 -56.54
C GLY A 133 30.95 -11.19 -56.17
N SER A 134 32.01 -10.45 -55.84
CA SER A 134 32.22 -8.99 -56.08
C SER A 134 31.60 -7.91 -55.15
N ILE A 135 32.34 -7.53 -54.09
CA ILE A 135 33.18 -6.30 -53.89
C ILE A 135 32.69 -5.02 -54.63
N PRO A 136 32.62 -3.78 -54.04
CA PRO A 136 33.75 -3.11 -53.35
C PRO A 136 33.53 -2.12 -52.17
N SER A 137 34.60 -2.03 -51.36
CA SER A 137 35.26 -0.83 -50.79
C SER A 137 34.51 0.10 -49.83
N GLN A 138 34.86 0.09 -48.53
CA GLN A 138 35.83 0.99 -47.87
C GLN A 138 35.39 2.45 -47.80
N ASP A 139 35.05 2.93 -46.60
CA ASP A 139 35.88 3.97 -45.98
C ASP A 139 35.72 3.97 -44.44
N HIS A 140 36.86 3.91 -43.75
CA HIS A 140 36.96 4.03 -42.30
C HIS A 140 37.50 5.44 -42.00
N SER A 141 36.73 6.26 -41.29
CA SER A 141 37.27 7.40 -40.55
C SER A 141 37.01 7.20 -39.06
N MET A 142 38.09 7.30 -38.29
CA MET A 142 38.05 7.36 -36.83
C MET A 142 37.45 8.70 -36.40
N ASP A 143 36.55 8.67 -35.42
CA ASP A 143 36.51 9.73 -34.43
C ASP A 143 36.23 9.16 -33.04
N MET A 144 37.06 9.60 -32.09
CA MET A 144 37.00 9.29 -30.67
C MET A 144 36.42 10.52 -29.98
N SER A 145 35.30 10.38 -29.26
CA SER A 145 35.18 10.88 -27.87
C SER A 145 33.77 10.73 -27.29
N ASN A 146 33.77 10.34 -26.01
CA ASN A 146 32.75 10.49 -24.97
C ASN A 146 31.62 9.47 -24.87
N GLY A 147 32.02 8.27 -24.45
CA GLY A 147 31.18 7.33 -23.72
C GLY A 147 30.80 7.87 -22.33
N VAL A 148 29.54 8.27 -22.18
CA VAL A 148 28.79 8.26 -20.90
C VAL A 148 27.38 7.66 -21.12
N GLY A 149 27.14 6.96 -22.24
CA GLY A 149 25.81 6.45 -22.62
C GLY A 149 25.58 4.94 -22.47
N GLU A 150 26.63 4.14 -22.22
CA GLU A 150 26.58 2.71 -22.53
C GLU A 150 25.79 1.84 -21.53
N ASP A 151 25.52 2.29 -20.31
CA ASP A 151 24.76 1.49 -19.33
C ASP A 151 23.24 1.61 -19.51
N ALA A 152 22.76 2.64 -20.25
CA ALA A 152 21.36 2.75 -20.64
C ALA A 152 20.99 1.82 -21.80
N GLY A 153 21.98 1.40 -22.61
CA GLY A 153 21.80 0.61 -23.83
C GLY A 153 21.30 -0.82 -23.61
N ARG A 154 21.33 -1.36 -22.38
CA ARG A 154 20.82 -2.70 -22.06
C ARG A 154 19.38 -2.74 -21.54
N ILE A 155 18.77 -1.59 -21.21
CA ILE A 155 17.44 -1.53 -20.59
C ILE A 155 16.33 -1.74 -21.65
N PHE A 156 16.54 -1.13 -22.82
CA PHE A 156 15.68 -1.20 -23.99
C PHE A 156 16.54 -1.64 -25.18
N SER A 157 16.50 -2.92 -25.55
CA SER A 157 17.41 -3.47 -26.56
C SER A 157 17.21 -2.88 -27.97
N HIS A 158 16.09 -2.18 -28.23
CA HIS A 158 15.75 -1.64 -29.56
C HIS A 158 15.06 -0.26 -29.54
N GLU A 159 14.89 0.41 -28.38
CA GLU A 159 14.14 1.68 -28.34
C GLU A 159 15.05 2.88 -28.58
N SER A 160 14.65 3.78 -29.49
CA SER A 160 15.34 5.05 -29.70
C SER A 160 15.06 6.03 -28.55
N ARG A 161 15.95 7.03 -28.39
CA ARG A 161 15.74 8.11 -27.42
C ARG A 161 14.43 8.86 -27.66
N ASP A 162 14.02 9.03 -28.92
CA ASP A 162 12.74 9.63 -29.30
C ASP A 162 11.55 8.74 -28.95
N GLY A 163 11.69 7.42 -29.10
CA GLY A 163 10.68 6.45 -28.64
C GLY A 163 10.46 6.55 -27.14
N ILE A 164 11.54 6.59 -26.35
CA ILE A 164 11.47 6.78 -24.90
C ILE A 164 10.84 8.13 -24.53
N ARG A 165 11.20 9.20 -25.24
CA ARG A 165 10.60 10.52 -25.06
C ARG A 165 9.08 10.47 -25.24
N LYS A 166 8.63 9.81 -26.32
CA LYS A 166 7.20 9.63 -26.61
C LYS A 166 6.50 8.85 -25.50
N TYR A 167 7.10 7.79 -24.96
CA TYR A 167 6.52 7.07 -23.81
C TYR A 167 6.38 7.96 -22.57
N LEU A 168 7.39 8.80 -22.27
CA LEU A 168 7.30 9.72 -21.15
C LEU A 168 6.16 10.73 -21.32
N ASP A 169 6.01 11.33 -22.51
CA ASP A 169 4.90 12.25 -22.79
C ASP A 169 3.56 11.52 -22.69
N THR A 170 3.41 10.37 -23.35
CA THR A 170 2.21 9.52 -23.24
C THR A 170 1.84 9.19 -21.79
N TYR A 171 2.82 8.89 -20.92
CA TYR A 171 2.54 8.64 -19.51
C TYR A 171 1.92 9.89 -18.85
N PHE A 172 2.58 11.05 -18.95
CA PHE A 172 2.10 12.25 -18.28
C PHE A 172 0.80 12.82 -18.87
N ASP A 173 0.52 12.56 -20.14
CA ASP A 173 -0.70 13.00 -20.81
C ASP A 173 -1.92 12.10 -20.46
N ASN A 174 -1.72 10.88 -19.94
CA ASN A 174 -2.80 9.91 -19.71
C ASN A 174 -2.95 9.42 -18.24
N VAL A 175 -2.06 9.83 -17.34
CA VAL A 175 -2.17 9.48 -15.91
C VAL A 175 -3.33 10.21 -15.23
N ASP A 176 -4.00 9.53 -14.30
CA ASP A 176 -5.12 10.11 -13.58
C ASP A 176 -4.75 10.74 -12.25
N ILE A 177 -5.37 11.88 -11.96
CA ILE A 177 -5.26 12.54 -10.65
C ILE A 177 -5.76 11.63 -9.52
N ALA A 178 -6.79 10.81 -9.75
CA ALA A 178 -7.37 9.88 -8.78
C ALA A 178 -6.36 8.83 -8.30
N ASP A 179 -5.38 8.49 -9.14
CA ASP A 179 -4.31 7.57 -8.80
C ASP A 179 -3.25 8.21 -7.90
N CYS A 180 -3.36 9.49 -7.55
CA CYS A 180 -2.34 10.23 -6.80
C CYS A 180 -0.98 10.19 -7.53
N VAL A 181 -0.90 10.84 -8.70
CA VAL A 181 0.32 10.89 -9.54
C VAL A 181 1.49 11.46 -8.76
N PHE A 182 2.48 10.62 -8.46
CA PHE A 182 3.63 10.96 -7.60
C PHE A 182 4.91 11.32 -8.36
N LEU A 183 4.88 11.28 -9.70
CA LEU A 183 5.97 11.73 -10.56
C LEU A 183 5.64 13.12 -11.10
N HIS A 184 6.62 14.00 -11.11
CA HIS A 184 6.48 15.36 -11.62
C HIS A 184 7.10 15.47 -13.01
N ARG A 185 6.31 15.94 -14.00
CA ARG A 185 6.64 15.89 -15.43
C ARG A 185 8.00 16.51 -15.73
N ALA A 186 8.18 17.79 -15.39
CA ALA A 186 9.38 18.52 -15.77
C ALA A 186 10.66 17.93 -15.14
N THR A 187 10.61 17.54 -13.87
CA THR A 187 11.77 16.98 -13.17
C THR A 187 12.11 15.58 -13.66
N THR A 188 11.12 14.72 -13.91
CA THR A 188 11.36 13.38 -14.46
C THR A 188 11.98 13.44 -15.85
N ILE A 189 11.48 14.34 -16.71
CA ILE A 189 12.03 14.54 -18.07
C ILE A 189 13.45 15.11 -18.01
N ALA A 190 13.71 16.07 -17.12
CA ALA A 190 15.04 16.65 -16.94
C ALA A 190 16.06 15.62 -16.40
N GLU A 191 15.66 14.79 -15.44
CA GLU A 191 16.51 13.70 -14.93
C GLU A 191 16.79 12.66 -16.02
N TRP A 192 15.79 12.30 -16.83
CA TRP A 192 15.97 11.40 -17.96
C TRP A 192 16.92 11.99 -19.01
N SER A 193 16.72 13.25 -19.39
CA SER A 193 17.52 13.88 -20.45
C SER A 193 19.00 13.97 -20.07
N GLN A 194 19.29 14.13 -18.78
CA GLN A 194 20.63 14.15 -18.17
C GLN A 194 21.20 12.75 -17.84
N GLY A 195 20.47 11.66 -18.10
CA GLY A 195 20.91 10.31 -17.77
C GLY A 195 20.94 9.99 -16.27
N LYS A 196 20.20 10.75 -15.45
CA LYS A 196 20.15 10.61 -13.99
C LYS A 196 18.93 9.84 -13.48
N LEU A 197 17.90 9.67 -14.32
CA LEU A 197 16.71 8.91 -13.96
C LEU A 197 17.04 7.43 -13.80
N ASP A 198 16.62 6.83 -12.69
CA ASP A 198 16.82 5.41 -12.41
C ASP A 198 16.25 4.53 -13.54
N SER A 199 17.05 3.59 -14.02
CA SER A 199 16.72 2.70 -15.13
C SER A 199 15.50 1.82 -14.89
N THR A 200 15.33 1.36 -13.65
CA THR A 200 14.20 0.51 -13.24
C THR A 200 12.92 1.34 -13.21
N LEU A 201 13.01 2.57 -12.70
CA LEU A 201 11.90 3.53 -12.74
C LEU A 201 11.53 3.92 -14.18
N LEU A 202 12.50 4.27 -15.02
CA LEU A 202 12.25 4.63 -16.42
C LEU A 202 11.50 3.52 -17.16
N LYS A 203 11.94 2.26 -17.02
CA LYS A 203 11.28 1.11 -17.64
C LYS A 203 9.85 0.89 -17.12
N ALA A 204 9.62 1.11 -15.84
CA ALA A 204 8.28 1.05 -15.24
C ALA A 204 7.36 2.15 -15.79
N ILE A 205 7.88 3.37 -15.99
CA ILE A 205 7.14 4.48 -16.60
C ILE A 205 6.79 4.14 -18.05
N CYS A 206 7.75 3.68 -18.86
CA CYS A 206 7.48 3.33 -20.25
C CYS A 206 6.46 2.19 -20.39
N ALA A 207 6.57 1.15 -19.56
CA ALA A 207 5.59 0.06 -19.53
C ALA A 207 4.18 0.60 -19.18
N SER A 208 4.10 1.47 -18.18
CA SER A 208 2.84 2.11 -17.78
C SER A 208 2.27 2.99 -18.90
N ALA A 209 3.12 3.73 -19.63
CA ALA A 209 2.72 4.56 -20.76
C ALA A 209 2.08 3.75 -21.87
N ILE A 210 2.69 2.63 -22.26
CA ILE A 210 2.17 1.75 -23.31
C ILE A 210 0.77 1.24 -22.94
N ARG A 211 0.58 0.83 -21.68
CA ARG A 211 -0.73 0.41 -21.18
C ARG A 211 -1.76 1.56 -21.23
N LEU A 212 -1.37 2.76 -20.85
CA LEU A 212 -2.26 3.92 -20.87
C LEU A 212 -2.64 4.35 -22.30
N SER A 213 -1.76 4.16 -23.29
CA SER A 213 -2.06 4.46 -24.70
C SER A 213 -2.94 3.42 -25.40
N SER A 214 -2.91 2.17 -24.92
CA SER A 214 -3.57 1.05 -25.59
C SER A 214 -5.02 0.92 -25.12
N ILE A 215 -5.89 1.77 -25.64
CA ILE A 215 -7.32 1.78 -25.29
C ILE A 215 -8.04 0.53 -25.83
N HIS A 216 -7.48 -0.14 -26.84
CA HIS A 216 -8.13 -1.25 -27.57
C HIS A 216 -7.40 -2.60 -27.44
N GLU A 217 -6.09 -2.62 -27.10
CA GLU A 217 -5.34 -3.87 -26.85
C GLU A 217 -4.96 -3.96 -25.37
N VAL A 218 -5.74 -4.72 -24.60
CA VAL A 218 -5.55 -4.90 -23.15
C VAL A 218 -4.21 -5.57 -22.84
N GLU A 219 -3.82 -6.57 -23.62
CA GLU A 219 -2.52 -7.23 -23.47
C GLU A 219 -1.53 -6.69 -24.47
N ASN A 220 -0.82 -5.63 -24.09
CA ASN A 220 0.41 -5.29 -24.80
C ASN A 220 1.54 -6.20 -24.28
N PRO A 221 2.04 -7.17 -25.07
CA PRO A 221 3.04 -8.14 -24.62
C PRO A 221 4.34 -7.46 -24.22
N THR A 222 4.68 -6.33 -24.84
CA THR A 222 5.85 -5.52 -24.50
C THR A 222 5.71 -4.88 -23.13
N ALA A 223 4.56 -4.25 -22.84
CA ALA A 223 4.29 -3.66 -21.52
C ALA A 223 4.34 -4.71 -20.41
N ASN A 224 3.68 -5.87 -20.63
CA ASN A 224 3.69 -7.00 -19.70
C ASN A 224 5.10 -7.58 -19.48
N LYS A 225 5.89 -7.72 -20.55
CA LYS A 225 7.28 -8.16 -20.47
C LYS A 225 8.13 -7.18 -19.65
N TRP A 226 8.02 -5.88 -19.92
CA TRP A 226 8.80 -4.86 -19.21
C TRP A 226 8.43 -4.74 -17.74
N ILE A 227 7.14 -4.75 -17.41
CA ILE A 227 6.72 -4.67 -16.00
C ILE A 227 7.15 -5.92 -15.21
N THR A 228 7.12 -7.09 -15.84
CA THR A 228 7.60 -8.35 -15.23
C THR A 228 9.11 -8.30 -14.98
N GLN A 229 9.88 -7.75 -15.92
CA GLN A 229 11.31 -7.54 -15.73
C GLN A 229 11.61 -6.56 -14.59
N VAL A 230 10.85 -5.45 -14.50
CA VAL A 230 10.96 -4.49 -13.39
C VAL A 230 10.65 -5.17 -12.05
N GLN A 231 9.54 -5.93 -11.96
CA GLN A 231 9.17 -6.68 -10.76
C GLN A 231 10.30 -7.64 -10.34
N HIS A 232 10.86 -8.42 -11.27
CA HIS A 232 11.95 -9.35 -11.00
C HIS A 232 13.21 -8.64 -10.48
N ILE A 233 13.58 -7.50 -11.08
CA ILE A 233 14.73 -6.69 -10.61
C ILE A 233 14.51 -6.21 -9.17
N LEU A 234 13.31 -5.72 -8.85
CA LEU A 234 12.98 -5.19 -7.53
C LEU A 234 12.93 -6.28 -6.46
N VAL A 235 12.31 -7.43 -6.76
CA VAL A 235 12.21 -8.57 -5.83
C VAL A 235 13.59 -9.18 -5.56
N ASN A 236 14.45 -9.30 -6.56
CA ASN A 236 15.79 -9.84 -6.36
C ASN A 236 16.73 -8.89 -5.61
N ASN A 237 16.37 -7.60 -5.49
CA ASN A 237 17.17 -6.57 -4.84
C ASN A 237 16.41 -5.84 -3.73
N MET A 238 15.54 -6.53 -2.99
CA MET A 238 14.70 -5.93 -1.94
C MET A 238 15.51 -5.19 -0.85
N GLY A 239 16.74 -5.61 -0.58
CA GLY A 239 17.63 -4.98 0.41
C GLY A 239 18.12 -3.58 0.00
N ASP A 240 18.11 -3.26 -1.29
CA ASP A 240 18.52 -1.95 -1.83
C ASP A 240 17.33 -1.24 -2.50
N MET A 241 16.32 -0.89 -1.68
CA MET A 241 15.15 -0.16 -2.15
C MET A 241 15.39 1.35 -2.01
N SER A 242 15.80 2.03 -3.08
CA SER A 242 15.89 3.50 -3.17
C SER A 242 14.49 4.14 -3.32
N VAL A 243 14.39 5.48 -3.26
CA VAL A 243 13.10 6.16 -3.54
C VAL A 243 12.65 5.93 -5.00
N PRO A 244 13.51 6.07 -6.02
CA PRO A 244 13.13 5.72 -7.40
C PRO A 244 12.67 4.27 -7.58
N LYS A 245 13.34 3.32 -6.92
CA LYS A 245 12.93 1.91 -6.94
C LYS A 245 11.58 1.68 -6.23
N LEU A 246 11.29 2.41 -5.15
CA LEU A 246 9.97 2.40 -4.51
C LEU A 246 8.88 3.00 -5.42
N GLN A 247 9.20 4.08 -6.15
CA GLN A 247 8.30 4.64 -7.17
C GLN A 247 8.04 3.62 -8.28
N ALA A 248 9.08 2.90 -8.75
CA ALA A 248 8.96 1.84 -9.74
C ALA A 248 8.09 0.68 -9.22
N LEU A 249 8.31 0.25 -7.98
CA LEU A 249 7.49 -0.76 -7.30
C LEU A 249 6.02 -0.35 -7.27
N MET A 250 5.74 0.92 -6.96
CA MET A 250 4.36 1.41 -6.90
C MET A 250 3.71 1.51 -8.29
N LEU A 251 4.49 1.77 -9.35
CA LEU A 251 4.02 1.64 -10.73
C LEU A 251 3.72 0.18 -11.10
N VAL A 252 4.53 -0.79 -10.65
CA VAL A 252 4.24 -2.23 -10.82
C VAL A 252 2.92 -2.61 -10.15
N VAL A 253 2.73 -2.21 -8.88
CA VAL A 253 1.49 -2.47 -8.14
C VAL A 253 0.28 -1.91 -8.89
N LYS A 254 0.34 -0.65 -9.34
CA LYS A 254 -0.76 -0.04 -10.11
C LYS A 254 -0.99 -0.72 -11.45
N PHE A 255 0.07 -1.03 -12.19
CA PHE A 255 -0.02 -1.71 -13.48
C PHE A 255 -0.74 -3.06 -13.34
N ARG A 256 -0.30 -3.87 -12.38
CA ARG A 256 -0.87 -5.20 -12.13
C ARG A 256 -2.31 -5.09 -11.61
N PHE A 257 -2.57 -4.18 -10.68
CA PHE A 257 -3.91 -3.89 -10.17
C PHE A 257 -4.92 -3.56 -11.28
N SER A 258 -4.49 -2.84 -12.32
CA SER A 258 -5.35 -2.53 -13.48
C SER A 258 -5.52 -3.66 -14.49
N MET A 259 -4.72 -4.74 -14.43
CA MET A 259 -4.65 -5.79 -15.47
C MET A 259 -5.13 -7.16 -14.99
N ARG A 260 -4.52 -7.68 -13.93
CA ARG A 260 -4.88 -8.94 -13.27
C ARG A 260 -4.47 -8.77 -11.82
N PHE A 261 -5.46 -8.74 -10.93
CA PHE A 261 -5.15 -8.82 -9.51
C PHE A 261 -4.50 -10.18 -9.26
N THR A 262 -3.26 -10.18 -8.81
CA THR A 262 -2.52 -11.39 -8.43
C THR A 262 -2.11 -11.27 -6.96
N GLY A 263 -1.86 -12.41 -6.31
CA GLY A 263 -1.34 -12.43 -4.93
C GLY A 263 -0.05 -11.61 -4.77
N ASP A 264 0.77 -11.51 -5.83
CA ASP A 264 1.95 -10.64 -5.85
C ASP A 264 1.62 -9.19 -5.50
N VAL A 265 0.52 -8.63 -6.02
CA VAL A 265 0.17 -7.22 -5.80
C VAL A 265 -0.03 -6.94 -4.31
N TRP A 266 -0.66 -7.87 -3.59
CA TRP A 266 -0.87 -7.81 -2.15
C TRP A 266 0.45 -7.79 -1.37
N VAL A 267 1.40 -8.66 -1.75
CA VAL A 267 2.72 -8.75 -1.11
C VAL A 267 3.58 -7.52 -1.44
N LEU A 268 3.61 -7.11 -2.71
CA LEU A 268 4.39 -5.96 -3.18
C LEU A 268 3.94 -4.65 -2.51
N LEU A 269 2.64 -4.48 -2.31
CA LEU A 269 2.09 -3.33 -1.58
C LEU A 269 2.56 -3.31 -0.11
N SER A 270 2.61 -4.48 0.55
CA SER A 270 3.13 -4.64 1.92
C SER A 270 4.61 -4.24 2.01
N VAL A 271 5.42 -4.65 1.03
CA VAL A 271 6.83 -4.23 0.91
C VAL A 271 6.93 -2.71 0.70
N ALA A 272 6.12 -2.15 -0.20
CA ALA A 272 6.12 -0.72 -0.50
C ALA A 272 5.82 0.12 0.75
N SER A 273 4.77 -0.23 1.51
CA SER A 273 4.42 0.44 2.76
C SER A 273 5.57 0.40 3.78
N ARG A 274 6.12 -0.80 4.04
CA ARG A 274 7.22 -0.96 5.01
C ARG A 274 8.45 -0.12 4.64
N VAL A 275 8.81 -0.07 3.36
CA VAL A 275 9.92 0.76 2.87
C VAL A 275 9.58 2.25 3.01
N ALA A 276 8.37 2.67 2.66
CA ALA A 276 7.94 4.07 2.76
C ALA A 276 8.00 4.59 4.21
N PHE A 277 7.51 3.80 5.18
CA PHE A 277 7.61 4.13 6.60
C PHE A 277 9.06 4.15 7.10
N THR A 278 9.88 3.16 6.69
CA THR A 278 11.32 3.13 7.03
C THR A 278 12.03 4.37 6.51
N LYS A 279 11.69 4.81 5.31
CA LYS A 279 12.21 6.05 4.72
C LYS A 279 11.59 7.31 5.29
N ARG A 280 10.61 7.22 6.21
CA ARG A 280 9.89 8.37 6.81
C ARG A 280 9.23 9.23 5.74
N LEU A 281 8.57 8.62 4.76
CA LEU A 281 7.76 9.34 3.76
C LEU A 281 6.45 9.87 4.34
N ASN A 282 6.00 9.30 5.46
CA ASN A 282 4.85 9.72 6.24
C ASN A 282 5.09 10.94 7.15
N TYR A 283 6.21 11.66 6.97
CA TYR A 283 6.51 12.91 7.68
C TYR A 283 6.91 14.04 6.73
N GLU A 284 6.54 15.27 7.08
CA GLU A 284 6.98 16.48 6.39
C GLU A 284 8.48 16.74 6.56
N ARG A 285 9.14 17.27 5.52
CA ARG A 285 10.55 17.69 5.55
C ARG A 285 10.67 19.15 5.16
N PRO A 286 10.62 20.09 6.12
CA PRO A 286 10.51 21.52 5.82
C PRO A 286 11.64 22.11 4.97
N SER A 287 12.83 21.53 5.04
CA SER A 287 14.02 21.97 4.30
C SER A 287 14.17 21.33 2.91
N MET A 288 13.22 20.50 2.49
CA MET A 288 13.24 19.84 1.19
C MET A 288 12.70 20.77 0.11
N ASP A 289 13.24 20.63 -1.11
CA ASP A 289 12.67 21.21 -2.32
C ASP A 289 11.15 20.91 -2.41
N PRO A 290 10.29 21.91 -2.72
CA PRO A 290 8.84 21.75 -2.74
C PRO A 290 8.34 20.64 -3.68
N VAL A 291 8.89 20.54 -4.89
CA VAL A 291 8.50 19.53 -5.88
C VAL A 291 8.87 18.15 -5.36
N LYS A 292 10.10 17.98 -4.87
CA LYS A 292 10.55 16.71 -4.31
C LYS A 292 9.72 16.29 -3.10
N GLN A 293 9.37 17.24 -2.23
CA GLN A 293 8.51 16.99 -1.07
C GLN A 293 7.10 16.55 -1.50
N GLU A 294 6.50 17.17 -2.53
CA GLU A 294 5.20 16.77 -3.06
C GLU A 294 5.26 15.40 -3.75
N CYS A 295 6.30 15.07 -4.51
CA CYS A 295 6.49 13.73 -5.08
C CYS A 295 6.51 12.64 -3.99
N LEU A 296 7.21 12.86 -2.88
CA LEU A 296 7.25 11.93 -1.75
C LEU A 296 5.91 11.85 -1.01
N ARG A 297 5.24 12.98 -0.81
CA ARG A 297 3.92 13.07 -0.19
C ARG A 297 2.89 12.28 -0.99
N ARG A 298 2.84 12.49 -2.31
CA ARG A 298 1.95 11.76 -3.22
C ARG A 298 2.29 10.28 -3.32
N LEU A 299 3.57 9.90 -3.26
CA LEU A 299 3.96 8.49 -3.19
C LEU A 299 3.40 7.81 -1.93
N MET A 300 3.50 8.47 -0.76
CA MET A 300 2.94 7.95 0.48
C MET A 300 1.40 7.87 0.43
N TRP A 301 0.72 8.90 -0.09
CA TRP A 301 -0.74 8.88 -0.24
C TRP A 301 -1.22 7.87 -1.27
N SER A 302 -0.45 7.62 -2.33
CA SER A 302 -0.74 6.56 -3.29
C SER A 302 -0.63 5.17 -2.67
N ILE A 303 0.28 4.94 -1.73
CA ILE A 303 0.34 3.66 -0.98
C ILE A 303 -0.86 3.57 -0.05
N TYR A 304 -1.18 4.66 0.67
CA TYR A 304 -2.34 4.74 1.56
C TYR A 304 -3.67 4.45 0.86
N SER A 305 -3.93 5.09 -0.29
CA SER A 305 -5.21 4.91 -1.00
C SER A 305 -5.41 3.47 -1.47
N VAL A 306 -4.35 2.82 -1.99
CA VAL A 306 -4.40 1.42 -2.42
C VAL A 306 -4.58 0.49 -1.21
N ASP A 307 -3.92 0.75 -0.07
CA ASP A 307 -4.14 0.00 1.17
C ASP A 307 -5.60 0.07 1.65
N LYS A 308 -6.23 1.25 1.63
CA LYS A 308 -7.65 1.39 2.02
C LYS A 308 -8.61 0.66 1.08
N ILE A 309 -8.24 0.48 -0.19
CA ILE A 309 -9.02 -0.34 -1.13
C ILE A 309 -8.84 -1.83 -0.83
N PHE A 310 -7.62 -2.26 -0.53
CA PHE A 310 -7.25 -3.68 -0.38
C PHE A 310 -7.65 -4.25 0.97
N SER A 311 -7.38 -3.53 2.06
CA SER A 311 -7.69 -3.95 3.42
C SER A 311 -9.20 -4.09 3.66
N GLY A 312 -10.04 -3.32 2.95
CA GLY A 312 -11.50 -3.47 3.00
C GLY A 312 -12.10 -3.32 4.39
N GLY A 313 -11.47 -2.53 5.28
CA GLY A 313 -11.87 -2.37 6.68
C GLY A 313 -11.46 -3.53 7.60
N ILE A 314 -10.64 -4.47 7.13
CA ILE A 314 -10.07 -5.53 7.96
C ILE A 314 -8.80 -4.99 8.63
N GLU A 315 -8.85 -4.85 9.95
CA GLU A 315 -7.76 -4.25 10.72
C GLU A 315 -6.45 -5.01 10.59
N ASP A 316 -6.50 -6.35 10.68
CA ASP A 316 -5.34 -7.24 10.55
C ASP A 316 -4.63 -7.15 9.19
N LEU A 317 -5.33 -6.65 8.17
CA LEU A 317 -4.81 -6.49 6.81
C LEU A 317 -4.37 -5.06 6.50
N THR A 318 -4.60 -4.12 7.41
CA THR A 318 -4.24 -2.71 7.22
C THR A 318 -2.74 -2.54 7.33
N ILE A 319 -2.08 -2.09 6.25
CA ILE A 319 -0.62 -1.87 6.26
C ILE A 319 -0.23 -0.39 6.34
N CYS A 320 -1.17 0.54 6.17
CA CYS A 320 -0.97 1.98 6.27
C CYS A 320 -2.02 2.62 7.20
N PRO A 321 -1.85 2.50 8.53
CA PRO A 321 -2.81 3.06 9.49
C PRO A 321 -2.90 4.58 9.40
N THR A 322 -4.12 5.11 9.41
CA THR A 322 -4.41 6.55 9.29
C THR A 322 -3.64 7.37 10.34
N GLN A 323 -3.57 6.88 11.57
CA GLN A 323 -2.92 7.56 12.71
C GLN A 323 -1.41 7.73 12.52
N ARG A 324 -0.80 7.00 11.58
CA ARG A 324 0.63 7.10 11.26
C ARG A 324 0.92 8.08 10.11
N MET A 325 -0.10 8.70 9.53
CA MET A 325 0.03 9.65 8.42
C MET A 325 0.26 11.08 8.95
N HIS A 326 1.51 11.43 9.23
CA HIS A 326 1.92 12.75 9.73
C HIS A 326 2.37 13.70 8.61
N ILE A 327 1.67 13.65 7.47
CA ILE A 327 1.91 14.46 6.28
C ILE A 327 0.67 15.21 5.85
N ARG A 328 0.86 16.34 5.17
CA ARG A 328 -0.24 17.08 4.56
C ARG A 328 -0.88 16.25 3.45
N LEU A 329 -2.14 16.56 3.15
CA LEU A 329 -2.80 16.10 1.94
C LEU A 329 -2.04 16.62 0.69
N PRO A 330 -2.17 15.96 -0.48
CA PRO A 330 -1.60 16.46 -1.72
C PRO A 330 -2.13 17.85 -2.09
N CYS A 331 -1.28 18.69 -2.70
CA CYS A 331 -1.76 19.93 -3.32
C CYS A 331 -2.52 19.64 -4.62
N SER A 332 -3.13 20.67 -5.22
CA SER A 332 -3.80 20.55 -6.52
C SER A 332 -2.83 20.08 -7.61
N GLN A 333 -3.35 19.48 -8.68
CA GLN A 333 -2.52 19.10 -9.81
C GLN A 333 -1.83 20.31 -10.44
N HIS A 334 -2.52 21.45 -10.51
CA HIS A 334 -1.98 22.72 -10.98
C HIS A 334 -0.75 23.17 -10.17
N ASP A 335 -0.89 23.26 -8.84
CA ASP A 335 0.21 23.68 -7.95
C ASP A 335 1.40 22.72 -8.02
N PHE A 336 1.12 21.43 -8.18
CA PHE A 336 2.16 20.41 -8.32
C PHE A 336 2.99 20.62 -9.58
N GLN A 337 2.35 20.89 -10.73
CA GLN A 337 3.06 21.15 -11.99
C GLN A 337 3.84 22.46 -11.99
N LEU A 338 3.36 23.48 -11.28
CA LEU A 338 4.08 24.75 -11.09
C LEU A 338 5.20 24.66 -10.05
N GLY A 339 5.30 23.55 -9.31
CA GLY A 339 6.27 23.37 -8.24
C GLY A 339 6.05 24.29 -7.04
N LEU A 340 4.81 24.71 -6.81
CA LEU A 340 4.45 25.55 -5.68
C LEU A 340 4.49 24.75 -4.37
N LYS A 341 4.85 25.44 -3.29
CA LYS A 341 4.86 24.83 -1.95
C LYS A 341 3.43 24.56 -1.49
N SER A 342 3.12 23.28 -1.27
CA SER A 342 1.80 22.85 -0.78
C SER A 342 1.40 23.54 0.53
N LYS A 343 0.18 24.07 0.54
CA LYS A 343 -0.52 24.64 1.71
C LYS A 343 -1.66 23.74 2.21
N ALA A 344 -1.82 22.56 1.62
CA ALA A 344 -2.90 21.65 1.95
C ALA A 344 -2.88 21.27 3.44
N PRO A 345 -4.05 21.07 4.08
CA PRO A 345 -4.13 20.70 5.48
C PRO A 345 -3.69 19.25 5.70
N PHE A 346 -3.53 18.86 6.97
CA PHE A 346 -3.42 17.44 7.34
C PHE A 346 -4.80 16.79 7.31
N LEU A 347 -4.84 15.46 7.11
CA LEU A 347 -6.08 14.68 6.97
C LEU A 347 -7.14 14.96 8.05
N GLY A 348 -6.73 15.02 9.32
CA GLY A 348 -7.61 15.25 10.47
C GLY A 348 -7.85 16.72 10.83
N SER A 349 -7.39 17.67 10.01
CA SER A 349 -7.62 19.10 10.29
C SER A 349 -9.09 19.42 10.02
N LYS A 350 -9.68 20.29 10.86
CA LYS A 350 -10.99 20.86 10.57
C LYS A 350 -10.90 21.69 9.28
N VAL A 351 -11.93 21.60 8.44
CA VAL A 351 -12.02 22.41 7.22
C VAL A 351 -12.55 23.77 7.64
N ASP A 352 -11.70 24.78 7.66
CA ASP A 352 -12.13 26.16 7.78
C ASP A 352 -12.53 26.67 6.38
N SER A 353 -13.47 27.62 6.31
CA SER A 353 -14.01 28.18 5.06
C SER A 353 -12.96 28.78 4.11
N ALA A 354 -11.73 29.02 4.59
CA ALA A 354 -10.60 29.53 3.79
C ALA A 354 -9.65 28.43 3.26
N THR A 355 -9.96 27.15 3.49
CA THR A 355 -9.06 26.03 3.12
C THR A 355 -9.37 25.57 1.71
N ASP A 356 -8.50 25.93 0.75
CA ASP A 356 -8.59 25.46 -0.63
C ASP A 356 -8.18 23.97 -0.73
N LEU A 357 -9.18 23.09 -0.64
CA LEU A 357 -9.02 21.63 -0.78
C LEU A 357 -9.36 21.21 -2.20
N ASN A 358 -8.42 20.55 -2.86
CA ASN A 358 -8.62 19.98 -4.19
C ASN A 358 -9.38 18.63 -4.12
N VAL A 359 -9.91 18.19 -5.27
CA VAL A 359 -10.70 16.95 -5.39
C VAL A 359 -9.96 15.70 -4.89
N LEU A 360 -8.64 15.60 -5.11
CA LEU A 360 -7.83 14.47 -4.64
C LEU A 360 -7.70 14.47 -3.11
N ALA A 361 -7.55 15.64 -2.50
CA ALA A 361 -7.52 15.78 -1.04
C ALA A 361 -8.88 15.37 -0.41
N TYR A 362 -10.00 15.73 -1.02
CA TYR A 362 -11.33 15.25 -0.60
C TYR A 362 -11.47 13.73 -0.76
N LEU A 363 -11.01 13.17 -1.87
CA LEU A 363 -11.05 11.72 -2.10
C LEU A 363 -10.26 10.95 -1.03
N LEU A 364 -9.07 11.42 -0.64
CA LEU A 364 -8.27 10.79 0.40
C LEU A 364 -8.92 10.87 1.80
N ARG A 365 -9.61 11.98 2.10
CA ARG A 365 -10.43 12.11 3.32
C ARG A 365 -11.61 11.15 3.32
N LEU A 366 -12.26 10.99 2.17
CA LEU A 366 -13.37 10.06 2.03
C LEU A 366 -12.93 8.60 2.20
N TYR A 367 -11.74 8.22 1.73
CA TYR A 367 -11.18 6.89 1.99
C TYR A 367 -10.97 6.61 3.48
N ASP A 368 -10.65 7.62 4.29
CA ASP A 368 -10.58 7.46 5.75
C ASP A 368 -11.96 7.23 6.38
N ILE A 369 -12.97 8.02 5.99
CA ILE A 369 -14.35 7.84 6.48
C ILE A 369 -14.85 6.44 6.08
N ARG A 370 -14.61 6.03 4.83
CA ARG A 370 -15.00 4.70 4.33
C ARG A 370 -14.34 3.57 5.11
N ASP A 371 -13.04 3.67 5.43
CA ASP A 371 -12.35 2.67 6.25
C ASP A 371 -13.02 2.50 7.61
N ARG A 372 -13.42 3.60 8.25
CA ARG A 372 -14.16 3.56 9.53
C ARG A 372 -15.57 2.97 9.39
N VAL A 373 -16.28 3.28 8.31
CA VAL A 373 -17.57 2.65 7.98
C VAL A 373 -17.42 1.13 7.85
N LEU A 374 -16.42 0.67 7.08
CA LEU A 374 -16.21 -0.76 6.85
C LEU A 374 -15.79 -1.51 8.13
N ARG A 375 -14.93 -0.90 8.96
CA ARG A 375 -14.57 -1.47 10.28
C ARG A 375 -15.79 -1.60 11.17
N TYR A 376 -16.61 -0.55 11.24
CA TYR A 376 -17.85 -0.55 12.01
C TYR A 376 -18.80 -1.66 11.57
N THR A 377 -19.13 -1.74 10.28
CA THR A 377 -20.09 -2.74 9.81
C THR A 377 -19.57 -4.16 9.97
N ARG A 378 -18.26 -4.38 9.80
CA ARG A 378 -17.64 -5.68 10.11
C ARG A 378 -17.77 -6.03 11.59
N GLN A 379 -17.53 -5.08 12.50
CA GLN A 379 -17.72 -5.31 13.93
C GLN A 379 -19.17 -5.69 14.26
N VAL A 380 -20.15 -5.01 13.64
CA VAL A 380 -21.58 -5.33 13.80
C VAL A 380 -21.88 -6.75 13.34
N ILE A 381 -21.44 -7.12 12.14
CA ILE A 381 -21.63 -8.46 11.55
C ILE A 381 -21.03 -9.55 12.45
N LEU A 382 -19.85 -9.30 13.03
CA LEU A 382 -19.13 -10.26 13.86
C LEU A 382 -19.64 -10.34 15.30
N SER A 383 -20.27 -9.29 15.82
CA SER A 383 -20.69 -9.21 17.22
C SER A 383 -21.73 -10.28 17.60
N GLY A 384 -22.54 -10.74 16.65
CA GLY A 384 -23.65 -11.66 16.90
C GLY A 384 -24.81 -11.07 17.71
N ASN A 385 -24.69 -9.83 18.18
CA ASN A 385 -25.74 -9.10 18.90
C ASN A 385 -26.68 -8.40 17.91
N THR A 386 -27.83 -7.92 18.40
CA THR A 386 -28.69 -7.04 17.58
C THR A 386 -27.91 -5.80 17.10
N PRO A 387 -27.86 -5.53 15.79
CA PRO A 387 -27.27 -4.31 15.24
C PRO A 387 -27.92 -3.01 15.74
N TYR A 388 -29.10 -3.07 16.35
CA TYR A 388 -29.74 -1.91 16.96
C TYR A 388 -28.94 -1.37 18.16
N ALA A 389 -28.17 -2.22 18.83
CA ALA A 389 -27.32 -1.82 19.94
C ALA A 389 -26.24 -0.79 19.52
N SER A 390 -25.80 -0.81 18.27
CA SER A 390 -24.76 0.06 17.74
C SER A 390 -25.29 1.26 16.92
N ARG A 391 -26.60 1.54 16.99
CA ARG A 391 -27.26 2.59 16.19
C ARG A 391 -26.67 4.00 16.36
N GLU A 392 -26.17 4.34 17.55
CA GLU A 392 -25.53 5.65 17.77
C GLU A 392 -24.22 5.79 16.98
N GLN A 393 -23.47 4.70 16.84
CA GLN A 393 -22.25 4.69 16.02
C GLN A 393 -22.59 4.80 14.53
N LEU A 394 -23.65 4.11 14.07
CA LEU A 394 -24.18 4.30 12.72
C LEU A 394 -24.56 5.76 12.47
N ARG A 395 -25.34 6.34 13.38
CA ARG A 395 -25.80 7.74 13.29
C ARG A 395 -24.62 8.72 13.26
N SER A 396 -23.59 8.49 14.07
CA SER A 396 -22.37 9.30 14.07
C SER A 396 -21.66 9.25 12.71
N LEU A 397 -21.53 8.07 12.10
CA LEU A 397 -20.89 7.91 10.79
C LEU A 397 -21.74 8.49 9.65
N ASP A 398 -23.07 8.35 9.71
CA ASP A 398 -23.97 8.93 8.72
C ASP A 398 -23.99 10.47 8.77
N LEU A 399 -23.96 11.04 9.99
CA LEU A 399 -23.79 12.49 10.19
C LEU A 399 -22.45 12.97 9.63
N GLU A 400 -21.38 12.20 9.80
CA GLU A 400 -20.08 12.54 9.26
C GLU A 400 -20.04 12.49 7.72
N LEU A 401 -20.60 11.45 7.10
CA LEU A 401 -20.75 11.38 5.63
C LEU A 401 -21.59 12.55 5.10
N THR A 402 -22.65 12.91 5.81
CA THR A 402 -23.51 14.06 5.46
C THR A 402 -22.78 15.38 5.63
N SER A 403 -22.00 15.54 6.69
CA SER A 403 -21.14 16.72 6.89
C SER A 403 -20.05 16.80 5.82
N PHE A 404 -19.49 15.67 5.41
CA PHE A 404 -18.51 15.60 4.34
C PHE A 404 -19.11 16.08 3.00
N GLU A 405 -20.25 15.52 2.61
CA GLU A 405 -20.97 15.90 1.37
C GLU A 405 -21.32 17.39 1.36
N LYS A 406 -21.81 17.93 2.49
CA LYS A 406 -22.09 19.37 2.65
C LYS A 406 -20.83 20.25 2.64
N SER A 407 -19.67 19.71 3.02
CA SER A 407 -18.41 20.46 3.03
C SER A 407 -17.76 20.56 1.66
N LEU A 408 -18.23 19.81 0.66
CA LEU A 408 -17.72 19.93 -0.70
C LEU A 408 -18.02 21.33 -1.24
N PRO A 409 -17.04 21.99 -1.90
CA PRO A 409 -17.26 23.27 -2.54
C PRO A 409 -18.23 23.12 -3.72
N ASP A 410 -18.84 24.22 -4.16
CA ASP A 410 -19.88 24.23 -5.19
C ASP A 410 -19.44 23.60 -6.52
N GLU A 411 -18.13 23.61 -6.82
CA GLU A 411 -17.52 22.98 -7.98
C GLU A 411 -17.54 21.44 -7.91
N LEU A 412 -17.53 20.88 -6.70
CA LEU A 412 -17.49 19.43 -6.45
C LEU A 412 -18.84 18.85 -6.02
N GLN A 413 -19.85 19.69 -5.77
CA GLN A 413 -21.20 19.25 -5.44
C GLN A 413 -21.84 18.45 -6.58
N LEU A 414 -22.51 17.34 -6.24
CA LEU A 414 -23.19 16.51 -7.22
C LEU A 414 -24.53 17.12 -7.61
N ASN A 415 -24.60 17.66 -8.83
CA ASN A 415 -25.84 18.05 -9.49
C ASN A 415 -25.68 17.91 -11.01
N ASP A 416 -26.78 17.95 -11.76
CA ASP A 416 -26.78 17.65 -13.20
C ASP A 416 -25.88 18.61 -14.01
N ASN A 417 -25.86 19.90 -13.65
CA ASN A 417 -25.02 20.90 -14.32
C ASN A 417 -23.53 20.65 -14.05
N ARG A 418 -23.15 20.40 -12.79
CA ARG A 418 -21.77 20.09 -12.41
C ARG A 418 -21.30 18.77 -12.98
N LEU A 419 -22.15 17.75 -12.96
CA LEU A 419 -21.86 16.45 -13.54
C LEU A 419 -21.50 16.58 -15.03
N MET A 420 -22.31 17.34 -15.79
CA MET A 420 -22.03 17.62 -17.20
C MET A 420 -20.67 18.30 -17.40
N LEU A 421 -20.38 19.38 -16.67
CA LEU A 421 -19.10 20.09 -16.81
C LEU A 421 -17.90 19.24 -16.39
N MET A 422 -17.97 18.60 -15.22
CA MET A 422 -16.85 17.87 -14.65
C MET A 422 -16.52 16.61 -15.45
N CYS A 423 -17.52 15.95 -16.03
CA CYS A 423 -17.31 14.78 -16.87
C CYS A 423 -16.57 15.08 -18.19
N HIS A 424 -16.45 16.34 -18.62
CA HIS A 424 -15.63 16.73 -19.77
C HIS A 424 -14.31 17.42 -19.38
N SER A 425 -14.00 17.47 -18.08
CA SER A 425 -12.75 18.06 -17.56
C SER A 425 -11.64 17.02 -17.40
N ASP A 426 -10.41 17.48 -17.18
CA ASP A 426 -9.25 16.64 -16.83
C ASP A 426 -9.42 15.94 -15.46
N GLU A 427 -10.37 16.40 -14.63
CA GLU A 427 -10.66 15.82 -13.31
C GLU A 427 -11.84 14.82 -13.33
N ALA A 428 -12.40 14.52 -14.52
CA ALA A 428 -13.61 13.71 -14.66
C ALA A 428 -13.57 12.38 -13.90
N ARG A 429 -12.47 11.62 -14.01
CA ARG A 429 -12.33 10.34 -13.31
C ARG A 429 -12.21 10.53 -11.80
N THR A 430 -11.51 11.57 -11.33
CA THR A 430 -11.37 11.82 -9.89
C THR A 430 -12.69 12.26 -9.28
N TYR A 431 -13.43 13.15 -9.95
CA TYR A 431 -14.76 13.59 -9.56
C TYR A 431 -15.77 12.44 -9.49
N THR A 432 -15.83 11.61 -10.53
CA THR A 432 -16.75 10.46 -10.56
C THR A 432 -16.36 9.36 -9.58
N THR A 433 -15.06 9.17 -9.33
CA THR A 433 -14.57 8.26 -8.27
C THR A 433 -14.97 8.79 -6.89
N LEU A 434 -14.83 10.08 -6.61
CA LEU A 434 -15.25 10.70 -5.35
C LEU A 434 -16.72 10.38 -5.03
N HIS A 435 -17.63 10.67 -5.97
CA HIS A 435 -19.05 10.43 -5.76
C HIS A 435 -19.42 8.94 -5.74
N THR A 436 -18.71 8.11 -6.51
CA THR A 436 -18.88 6.65 -6.46
C THR A 436 -18.51 6.07 -5.10
N ILE A 437 -17.37 6.50 -4.53
CA ILE A 437 -16.94 6.07 -3.20
C ILE A 437 -17.87 6.63 -2.12
N LEU A 438 -18.41 7.84 -2.29
CA LEU A 438 -19.34 8.45 -1.32
C LEU A 438 -20.64 7.65 -1.24
N LEU A 439 -21.24 7.36 -2.39
CA LEU A 439 -22.45 6.53 -2.49
C LEU A 439 -22.19 5.10 -2.01
N SER A 440 -21.05 4.50 -2.38
CA SER A 440 -20.65 3.20 -1.86
C SER A 440 -20.54 3.21 -0.34
N SER A 441 -19.94 4.24 0.26
CA SER A 441 -19.77 4.34 1.72
C SER A 441 -21.12 4.48 2.45
N ARG A 442 -22.06 5.26 1.89
CA ARG A 442 -23.43 5.36 2.41
C ARG A 442 -24.18 4.03 2.37
N CYS A 443 -24.01 3.28 1.28
CA CYS A 443 -24.61 1.95 1.15
C CYS A 443 -23.94 0.94 2.10
N ASP A 444 -22.61 0.93 2.16
CA ASP A 444 -21.81 0.07 3.03
C ASP A 444 -22.20 0.24 4.50
N LEU A 445 -22.57 1.45 4.93
CA LEU A 445 -23.00 1.77 6.29
C LEU A 445 -24.31 1.09 6.71
N HIS A 446 -25.20 0.76 5.77
CA HIS A 446 -26.56 0.27 6.08
C HIS A 446 -26.82 -1.17 5.61
N ARG A 447 -26.04 -1.67 4.64
CA ARG A 447 -26.35 -2.93 3.92
C ARG A 447 -26.34 -4.20 4.77
N PHE A 448 -25.78 -4.17 5.97
CA PHE A 448 -25.71 -5.35 6.84
C PHE A 448 -27.08 -5.88 7.32
N LEU A 449 -28.17 -5.12 7.14
CA LEU A 449 -29.56 -5.57 7.38
C LEU A 449 -30.33 -5.96 6.10
N THR A 450 -29.63 -6.07 4.96
CA THR A 450 -30.22 -6.57 3.72
C THR A 450 -30.01 -8.07 3.62
N SER A 451 -31.08 -8.84 3.55
CA SER A 451 -31.00 -10.30 3.44
C SER A 451 -30.42 -10.74 2.08
N GLY A 452 -29.72 -11.89 2.07
CA GLY A 452 -29.25 -12.53 0.84
C GLY A 452 -27.90 -12.02 0.30
N ILE A 453 -27.17 -11.20 1.06
CA ILE A 453 -25.79 -10.78 0.73
C ILE A 453 -24.79 -11.35 1.74
N ARG A 454 -23.51 -11.48 1.33
CA ARG A 454 -22.44 -12.05 2.18
C ARG A 454 -22.14 -11.18 3.41
N GLU A 455 -22.40 -9.89 3.30
CA GLU A 455 -22.16 -8.87 4.32
C GLU A 455 -23.38 -8.62 5.23
N ALA A 456 -24.40 -9.50 5.19
CA ALA A 456 -25.53 -9.43 6.09
C ALA A 456 -25.18 -10.01 7.47
N VAL A 457 -25.82 -9.49 8.51
CA VAL A 457 -25.78 -10.09 9.86
C VAL A 457 -26.50 -11.44 9.87
N SER A 458 -26.30 -12.25 10.92
CA SER A 458 -26.92 -13.56 10.98
C SER A 458 -28.45 -13.48 11.12
N PRO A 459 -29.20 -14.51 10.69
CA PRO A 459 -30.65 -14.55 10.85
C PRO A 459 -31.11 -14.34 12.31
N GLU A 460 -30.34 -14.84 13.28
CA GLU A 460 -30.63 -14.65 14.71
C GLU A 460 -30.55 -13.16 15.09
N ALA A 461 -29.53 -12.46 14.61
CA ALA A 461 -29.36 -11.03 14.86
C ALA A 461 -30.48 -10.20 14.17
N ILE A 462 -30.92 -10.60 12.96
CA ILE A 462 -32.06 -9.96 12.28
C ILE A 462 -33.35 -10.12 13.12
N ASN A 463 -33.63 -11.33 13.60
CA ASN A 463 -34.84 -11.62 14.39
C ASN A 463 -34.91 -10.84 15.71
N GLN A 464 -33.77 -10.46 16.27
CA GLN A 464 -33.67 -9.65 17.50
C GLN A 464 -33.70 -8.14 17.24
N THR A 465 -33.75 -7.71 15.98
CA THR A 465 -33.64 -6.30 15.60
C THR A 465 -35.03 -5.71 15.31
N PRO A 466 -35.34 -4.51 15.81
CA PRO A 466 -36.63 -3.87 15.53
C PRO A 466 -36.91 -3.72 14.03
N THR A 467 -38.10 -4.11 13.59
CA THR A 467 -38.50 -4.07 12.17
C THR A 467 -38.35 -2.68 11.55
N ALA A 468 -38.75 -1.62 12.27
CA ALA A 468 -38.60 -0.24 11.80
C ALA A 468 -37.13 0.13 11.50
N TYR A 469 -36.17 -0.41 12.26
CA TYR A 469 -34.74 -0.16 12.01
C TYR A 469 -34.21 -0.94 10.81
N ILE A 470 -34.71 -2.16 10.59
CA ILE A 470 -34.43 -2.95 9.39
C ILE A 470 -34.95 -2.20 8.16
N GLU A 471 -36.21 -1.79 8.18
CA GLU A 471 -36.85 -1.02 7.09
C GLU A 471 -36.09 0.27 6.82
N TYR A 472 -35.72 1.03 7.86
CA TYR A 472 -34.89 2.23 7.72
C TYR A 472 -33.59 1.95 6.95
N CYS A 473 -32.81 0.94 7.37
CA CYS A 473 -31.54 0.63 6.73
C CYS A 473 -31.73 0.14 5.28
N GLN A 474 -32.75 -0.68 5.01
CA GLN A 474 -33.08 -1.15 3.67
C GLN A 474 -33.50 0.01 2.75
N HIS A 475 -34.30 0.95 3.26
CA HIS A 475 -34.67 2.16 2.52
C HIS A 475 -33.45 3.05 2.21
N GLN A 476 -32.54 3.25 3.17
CA GLN A 476 -31.30 4.01 2.94
C GLN A 476 -30.42 3.37 1.86
N CYS A 477 -30.27 2.04 1.90
CA CYS A 477 -29.57 1.29 0.86
C CYS A 477 -30.21 1.44 -0.52
N LEU A 478 -31.52 1.29 -0.60
CA LEU A 478 -32.27 1.39 -1.86
C LEU A 478 -32.16 2.80 -2.46
N GLN A 479 -32.40 3.83 -1.67
CA GLN A 479 -32.27 5.22 -2.11
C GLN A 479 -30.86 5.53 -2.61
N THR A 480 -29.84 5.06 -1.90
CA THR A 480 -28.44 5.22 -2.31
C THR A 480 -28.13 4.49 -3.62
N ALA A 481 -28.66 3.27 -3.80
CA ALA A 481 -28.51 2.50 -5.02
C ALA A 481 -29.16 3.20 -6.23
N LEU A 482 -30.35 3.76 -6.05
CA LEU A 482 -31.04 4.53 -7.09
C LEU A 482 -30.25 5.79 -7.47
N ARG A 483 -29.69 6.53 -6.50
CA ARG A 483 -28.80 7.68 -6.76
C ARG A 483 -27.57 7.28 -7.57
N PHE A 484 -26.95 6.15 -7.25
CA PHE A 484 -25.79 5.63 -8.00
C PHE A 484 -26.17 5.30 -9.45
N ILE A 485 -27.27 4.58 -9.66
CA ILE A 485 -27.75 4.20 -10.99
C ILE A 485 -28.13 5.44 -11.80
N ASP A 486 -28.79 6.42 -11.19
CA ASP A 486 -29.14 7.66 -11.88
C ASP A 486 -27.90 8.46 -12.32
N MET A 487 -26.94 8.65 -11.41
CA MET A 487 -25.68 9.34 -11.71
C MET A 487 -24.94 8.67 -12.88
N TRP A 488 -24.76 7.36 -12.84
CA TRP A 488 -24.02 6.64 -13.87
C TRP A 488 -24.79 6.49 -15.19
N SER A 489 -26.12 6.42 -15.15
CA SER A 489 -26.95 6.48 -16.35
C SER A 489 -26.84 7.84 -17.04
N LYS A 490 -26.81 8.94 -16.27
CA LYS A 490 -26.57 10.29 -16.79
C LYS A 490 -25.17 10.40 -17.43
N ILE A 491 -24.13 9.95 -16.73
CA ILE A 491 -22.75 9.90 -17.27
C ILE A 491 -22.72 9.14 -18.60
N ARG A 492 -23.38 7.98 -18.69
CA ARG A 492 -23.41 7.17 -19.92
C ARG A 492 -23.98 7.94 -21.11
N ARG A 493 -25.03 8.73 -20.87
CA ARG A 493 -25.76 9.50 -21.89
C ARG A 493 -25.05 10.77 -22.32
N MET A 494 -24.10 11.28 -21.52
CA MET A 494 -23.30 12.46 -21.85
C MET A 494 -22.19 12.18 -22.87
N GLU A 495 -22.01 10.92 -23.32
CA GLU A 495 -21.01 10.54 -24.34
C GLU A 495 -19.61 11.11 -24.08
N THR A 496 -19.19 11.05 -22.81
CA THR A 496 -17.97 11.70 -22.35
C THR A 496 -16.74 11.11 -23.03
N SER A 497 -15.89 11.98 -23.61
CA SER A 497 -14.56 11.61 -24.13
C SER A 497 -13.59 11.22 -23.02
N SER A 498 -13.84 11.68 -21.78
CA SER A 498 -13.03 11.35 -20.62
C SER A 498 -13.23 9.88 -20.22
N HIS A 499 -12.14 9.28 -19.71
CA HIS A 499 -12.10 7.88 -19.32
C HIS A 499 -12.73 7.65 -17.94
N VAL A 500 -14.03 7.90 -17.85
CA VAL A 500 -14.81 7.68 -16.62
C VAL A 500 -14.91 6.19 -16.29
N GLY A 501 -14.66 5.82 -15.02
CA GLY A 501 -14.72 4.42 -14.55
C GLY A 501 -13.35 3.77 -14.30
N THR A 502 -13.24 3.01 -13.22
CA THR A 502 -12.01 2.31 -12.75
C THR A 502 -12.27 0.81 -12.56
N THR A 503 -11.24 0.01 -12.32
CA THR A 503 -11.43 -1.41 -11.89
C THR A 503 -12.33 -1.51 -10.66
N THR A 504 -12.24 -0.54 -9.73
CA THR A 504 -13.10 -0.44 -8.56
C THR A 504 -14.56 -0.17 -8.92
N PHE A 505 -14.85 0.54 -10.02
CA PHE A 505 -16.21 0.82 -10.45
C PHE A 505 -17.00 -0.46 -10.78
N ALA A 506 -16.38 -1.44 -11.46
CA ALA A 506 -17.05 -2.71 -11.75
C ALA A 506 -17.49 -3.44 -10.47
N VAL A 507 -16.60 -3.50 -9.47
CA VAL A 507 -16.90 -4.11 -8.16
C VAL A 507 -18.04 -3.37 -7.45
N VAL A 508 -18.01 -2.03 -7.45
CA VAL A 508 -19.07 -1.22 -6.83
C VAL A 508 -20.40 -1.40 -7.58
N MET A 509 -20.38 -1.45 -8.92
CA MET A 509 -21.56 -1.69 -9.73
C MET A 509 -22.18 -3.05 -9.40
N TYR A 510 -21.38 -4.11 -9.30
CA TYR A 510 -21.86 -5.43 -8.88
C TYR A 510 -22.55 -5.39 -7.52
N GLN A 511 -21.95 -4.70 -6.54
CA GLN A 511 -22.55 -4.54 -5.22
C GLN A 511 -23.91 -3.85 -5.31
N PHE A 512 -24.03 -2.77 -6.08
CA PHE A 512 -25.32 -2.09 -6.26
C PHE A 512 -26.36 -2.95 -7.00
N VAL A 513 -25.96 -3.73 -8.01
CA VAL A 513 -26.85 -4.68 -8.70
C VAL A 513 -27.39 -5.73 -7.72
N LYS A 514 -26.54 -6.28 -6.83
CA LYS A 514 -27.00 -7.19 -5.76
C LYS A 514 -27.95 -6.51 -4.79
N MET A 515 -27.68 -5.26 -4.41
CA MET A 515 -28.57 -4.51 -3.52
C MET A 515 -29.96 -4.31 -4.15
N ILE A 516 -30.02 -3.99 -5.44
CA ILE A 516 -31.30 -3.90 -6.17
C ILE A 516 -31.99 -5.25 -6.22
N ASP A 517 -31.28 -6.35 -6.47
CA ASP A 517 -31.87 -7.70 -6.50
C ASP A 517 -32.50 -8.06 -5.15
N SER A 518 -31.74 -7.88 -4.06
CA SER A 518 -32.19 -8.17 -2.69
C SER A 518 -33.38 -7.32 -2.26
N LEU A 519 -33.47 -6.08 -2.72
CA LEU A 519 -34.48 -5.10 -2.31
C LEU A 519 -35.55 -4.86 -3.39
N ALA A 520 -35.63 -5.71 -4.42
CA ALA A 520 -36.53 -5.51 -5.55
C ALA A 520 -38.01 -5.41 -5.13
N GLY A 521 -38.41 -6.09 -4.04
CA GLY A 521 -39.77 -6.02 -3.50
C GLY A 521 -40.18 -4.66 -2.95
N LEU A 522 -39.23 -3.75 -2.70
CA LEU A 522 -39.48 -2.38 -2.22
C LEU A 522 -39.57 -1.36 -3.37
N LEU A 523 -39.31 -1.77 -4.61
CA LEU A 523 -39.38 -0.88 -5.77
C LEU A 523 -40.83 -0.59 -6.17
N PRO A 524 -41.12 0.63 -6.66
CA PRO A 524 -42.45 0.94 -7.18
C PRO A 524 -42.75 0.11 -8.44
N SER A 525 -44.04 -0.21 -8.63
CA SER A 525 -44.51 -0.98 -9.79
C SER A 525 -44.42 -0.19 -11.11
N SER A 526 -44.38 1.14 -11.06
CA SER A 526 -44.27 2.03 -12.22
C SER A 526 -43.46 3.30 -11.89
N GLY A 527 -43.07 4.05 -12.92
CA GLY A 527 -42.24 5.27 -12.79
C GLY A 527 -40.74 5.03 -12.98
N GLU A 528 -39.94 6.09 -12.89
CA GLU A 528 -38.51 6.08 -13.23
C GLU A 528 -37.63 5.15 -12.37
N SER A 529 -38.15 4.76 -11.20
CA SER A 529 -37.51 3.80 -10.28
C SER A 529 -38.15 2.41 -10.33
N SER A 530 -38.96 2.12 -11.35
CA SER A 530 -39.50 0.77 -11.54
C SER A 530 -38.43 -0.21 -12.01
N LEU A 531 -38.60 -1.48 -11.66
CA LEU A 531 -37.64 -2.54 -11.98
C LEU A 531 -37.25 -2.61 -13.48
N PRO A 532 -38.17 -2.52 -14.45
CA PRO A 532 -37.81 -2.56 -15.87
C PRO A 532 -36.93 -1.38 -16.30
N ILE A 533 -37.18 -0.17 -15.79
CA ILE A 533 -36.38 1.02 -16.09
C ILE A 533 -35.00 0.90 -15.45
N ILE A 534 -34.93 0.38 -14.22
CA ILE A 534 -33.66 0.12 -13.55
C ILE A 534 -32.84 -0.92 -14.32
N GLN A 535 -33.44 -2.01 -14.78
CA GLN A 535 -32.78 -3.01 -15.63
C GLN A 535 -32.21 -2.37 -16.90
N GLN A 536 -32.99 -1.49 -17.56
CA GLN A 536 -32.51 -0.74 -18.72
C GLN A 536 -31.31 0.16 -18.36
N LYS A 537 -31.42 0.99 -17.31
CA LYS A 537 -30.33 1.87 -16.87
C LYS A 537 -29.07 1.07 -16.54
N LEU A 538 -29.19 -0.05 -15.83
CA LEU A 538 -28.06 -0.93 -15.49
C LEU A 538 -27.42 -1.55 -16.73
N THR A 539 -28.20 -1.94 -17.73
CA THR A 539 -27.69 -2.45 -19.01
C THR A 539 -26.92 -1.37 -19.77
N GLU A 540 -27.43 -0.13 -19.79
CA GLU A 540 -26.74 1.02 -20.39
C GLU A 540 -25.42 1.33 -19.66
N ILE A 541 -25.43 1.31 -18.33
CA ILE A 541 -24.24 1.56 -17.49
C ILE A 541 -23.19 0.45 -17.70
N LEU A 542 -23.62 -0.79 -17.88
CA LEU A 542 -22.72 -1.92 -18.09
C LEU A 542 -21.84 -1.71 -19.34
N LEU A 543 -22.34 -1.00 -20.35
CA LEU A 543 -21.55 -0.62 -21.53
C LEU A 543 -20.34 0.24 -21.18
N ILE A 544 -20.38 1.05 -20.11
CA ILE A 544 -19.20 1.80 -19.65
C ILE A 544 -18.09 0.82 -19.22
N VAL A 545 -18.48 -0.29 -18.60
CA VAL A 545 -17.56 -1.34 -18.14
C VAL A 545 -17.12 -2.22 -19.31
N SER A 546 -18.05 -2.64 -20.18
CA SER A 546 -17.79 -3.61 -21.24
C SER A 546 -17.14 -3.02 -22.51
N GLN A 547 -17.47 -1.79 -22.92
CA GLN A 547 -16.83 -1.12 -24.07
C GLN A 547 -15.36 -0.79 -23.82
N ARG A 548 -14.91 -0.80 -22.55
CA ARG A 548 -13.57 -0.39 -22.13
C ARG A 548 -12.70 -1.55 -21.61
N GLN A 549 -13.15 -2.80 -21.73
CA GLN A 549 -12.48 -3.98 -21.14
C GLN A 549 -12.59 -5.24 -22.02
N PRO A 550 -11.68 -5.52 -22.96
CA PRO A 550 -11.45 -6.89 -23.38
C PRO A 550 -10.45 -7.56 -22.41
N LYS A 551 -10.97 -8.26 -21.38
CA LYS A 551 -10.29 -9.33 -20.61
C LYS A 551 -9.21 -8.94 -19.56
N VAL A 552 -9.52 -8.07 -18.61
CA VAL A 552 -8.90 -8.13 -17.26
C VAL A 552 -9.64 -9.21 -16.47
N GLU A 553 -9.00 -10.34 -16.14
CA GLU A 553 -9.70 -11.51 -15.55
C GLU A 553 -10.60 -11.18 -14.34
N LEU A 554 -10.14 -10.32 -13.41
CA LEU A 554 -10.92 -9.95 -12.22
C LEU A 554 -12.17 -9.12 -12.56
N ALA A 555 -12.03 -8.14 -13.46
CA ALA A 555 -13.16 -7.33 -13.91
C ALA A 555 -14.08 -8.13 -14.82
N ALA A 556 -13.54 -9.06 -15.62
CA ALA A 556 -14.31 -9.94 -16.50
C ALA A 556 -15.24 -10.85 -15.70
N SER A 557 -14.75 -11.50 -14.64
CA SER A 557 -15.60 -12.30 -13.73
C SER A 557 -16.73 -11.45 -13.12
N CYS A 558 -16.40 -10.26 -12.61
CA CYS A 558 -17.37 -9.33 -12.04
C CYS A 558 -18.41 -8.85 -13.08
N VAL A 559 -17.99 -8.58 -14.31
CA VAL A 559 -18.86 -8.17 -15.42
C VAL A 559 -19.79 -9.30 -15.83
N THR A 560 -19.26 -10.51 -16.00
CA THR A 560 -20.07 -11.70 -16.30
C THR A 560 -21.12 -11.96 -15.22
N ASP A 561 -20.75 -11.78 -13.95
CA ASP A 561 -21.72 -11.89 -12.86
C ASP A 561 -22.81 -10.80 -12.93
N ILE A 562 -22.45 -9.56 -13.26
CA ILE A 562 -23.44 -8.47 -13.47
C ILE A 562 -24.36 -8.80 -14.65
N GLU A 563 -23.81 -9.22 -15.79
CA GLU A 563 -24.55 -9.62 -16.99
C GLU A 563 -25.57 -10.71 -16.69
N ASN A 564 -25.18 -11.68 -15.87
CA ASN A 564 -26.04 -12.77 -15.45
C ASN A 564 -27.11 -12.35 -14.42
N LEU A 565 -26.88 -11.29 -13.63
CA LEU A 565 -27.80 -10.83 -12.60
C LEU A 565 -28.89 -9.89 -13.14
N ILE A 566 -28.54 -8.95 -14.04
CA ILE A 566 -29.48 -7.92 -14.52
C ILE A 566 -30.81 -8.50 -15.05
N PRO A 567 -30.83 -9.55 -15.90
CA PRO A 567 -32.09 -10.12 -16.43
C PRO A 567 -32.96 -10.80 -15.36
N ARG A 568 -32.36 -11.20 -14.23
CA ARG A 568 -33.01 -11.98 -13.17
C ARG A 568 -33.36 -11.14 -11.94
N LEU A 569 -33.12 -9.82 -11.96
CA LEU A 569 -33.40 -8.95 -10.83
C LEU A 569 -34.85 -9.14 -10.33
N GLY A 570 -35.00 -9.36 -9.03
CA GLY A 570 -36.30 -9.51 -8.36
C GLY A 570 -37.02 -10.85 -8.59
N THR A 571 -36.48 -11.76 -9.40
CA THR A 571 -37.13 -13.06 -9.67
C THR A 571 -37.01 -14.08 -8.53
N ARG A 572 -36.08 -13.87 -7.59
CA ARG A 572 -35.86 -14.78 -6.44
C ARG A 572 -37.03 -14.82 -5.45
N TYR A 573 -37.88 -13.81 -5.44
CA TYR A 573 -39.04 -13.74 -4.56
C TYR A 573 -40.26 -14.54 -5.07
N ILE A 574 -40.16 -15.22 -6.23
CA ILE A 574 -41.29 -15.90 -6.88
C ILE A 574 -41.36 -17.41 -6.53
N SER A 575 -40.38 -17.99 -5.82
CA SER A 575 -40.44 -19.40 -5.38
C SER A 575 -40.25 -19.57 -3.87
N PRO A 576 -41.33 -19.81 -3.10
CA PRO A 576 -41.26 -20.10 -1.66
C PRO A 576 -40.70 -21.49 -1.31
N SER A 577 -40.36 -22.32 -2.30
CA SER A 577 -40.16 -23.78 -2.13
C SER A 577 -38.74 -24.29 -2.37
N SER A 578 -37.73 -23.43 -2.47
CA SER A 578 -36.33 -23.89 -2.39
C SER A 578 -35.92 -23.95 -0.92
N PRO A 579 -35.35 -25.06 -0.42
CA PRO A 579 -34.86 -25.10 0.95
C PRO A 579 -33.82 -24.00 1.08
N ILE A 580 -34.09 -23.05 1.97
CA ILE A 580 -33.11 -22.13 2.49
C ILE A 580 -32.02 -23.04 3.06
N SER A 581 -30.93 -23.25 2.31
CA SER A 581 -29.73 -23.82 2.88
C SER A 581 -29.37 -22.90 4.03
N SER A 582 -29.57 -23.42 5.24
CA SER A 582 -29.38 -22.72 6.48
C SER A 582 -28.01 -22.02 6.47
N PRO A 583 -27.93 -20.68 6.59
CA PRO A 583 -26.65 -20.02 6.89
C PRO A 583 -26.15 -20.33 8.32
N GLY A 584 -26.82 -21.24 9.02
CA GLY A 584 -26.84 -21.36 10.48
C GLY A 584 -25.77 -22.23 11.12
N ALA A 585 -24.79 -22.76 10.36
CA ALA A 585 -23.70 -23.55 10.93
C ALA A 585 -22.30 -23.07 10.49
N LEU A 586 -22.16 -21.79 10.14
CA LEU A 586 -20.85 -21.22 9.81
C LEU A 586 -20.03 -21.01 11.08
N ARG A 587 -18.82 -21.58 11.13
CA ARG A 587 -17.91 -21.43 12.26
C ARG A 587 -17.55 -19.96 12.43
N LEU A 588 -17.47 -19.46 13.67
CA LEU A 588 -17.07 -18.08 13.97
C LEU A 588 -15.75 -17.67 13.27
N GLN A 589 -14.85 -18.64 13.10
CA GLN A 589 -13.55 -18.47 12.42
C GLN A 589 -13.68 -18.20 10.91
N GLU A 590 -14.71 -18.74 10.25
CA GLU A 590 -15.04 -18.45 8.83
C GLU A 590 -15.65 -17.06 8.68
N LYS A 591 -16.44 -16.59 9.65
CA LYS A 591 -17.00 -15.23 9.65
C LYS A 591 -15.91 -14.15 9.79
N LEU A 592 -14.87 -14.41 10.58
CA LEU A 592 -13.78 -13.46 10.85
C LEU A 592 -12.99 -13.05 9.60
N HIS A 593 -12.93 -13.91 8.57
CA HIS A 593 -12.10 -13.69 7.38
C HIS A 593 -12.89 -13.47 6.09
N ARG A 594 -14.22 -13.62 6.08
CA ARG A 594 -15.01 -13.42 4.86
C ARG A 594 -14.83 -12.02 4.29
N ARG A 595 -14.52 -11.99 3.00
CA ARG A 595 -14.41 -10.78 2.16
C ARG A 595 -15.57 -10.80 1.16
N SER A 596 -15.88 -9.64 0.60
CA SER A 596 -16.77 -9.54 -0.58
C SER A 596 -16.25 -10.47 -1.69
N LYS A 597 -17.13 -11.05 -2.50
CA LYS A 597 -16.77 -11.99 -3.59
C LYS A 597 -15.66 -11.42 -4.49
N HIS A 598 -15.81 -10.16 -4.91
CA HIS A 598 -14.80 -9.46 -5.72
C HIS A 598 -13.90 -8.54 -4.89
N ALA A 599 -13.61 -8.88 -3.64
CA ALA A 599 -12.59 -8.18 -2.87
C ALA A 599 -11.22 -8.36 -3.53
N PHE A 600 -10.38 -7.34 -3.45
CA PHE A 600 -9.02 -7.36 -4.00
C PHE A 600 -8.10 -8.19 -3.10
N ALA A 601 -8.27 -9.50 -3.11
CA ALA A 601 -7.59 -10.46 -2.25
C ALA A 601 -7.15 -11.69 -3.07
N PRO A 602 -6.10 -12.43 -2.66
CA PRO A 602 -5.88 -13.77 -3.18
C PRO A 602 -7.13 -14.63 -2.94
N GLU A 603 -7.44 -15.52 -3.89
CA GLU A 603 -8.56 -16.46 -3.73
C GLU A 603 -8.31 -17.35 -2.52
N ASP A 604 -9.27 -17.38 -1.60
CA ASP A 604 -9.40 -18.46 -0.63
C ASP A 604 -10.00 -19.67 -1.38
N GLU A 605 -9.64 -20.91 -1.02
CA GLU A 605 -10.31 -22.11 -1.57
C GLU A 605 -11.84 -21.97 -1.35
N GLU A 606 -12.59 -21.64 -2.42
CA GLU A 606 -13.94 -21.04 -2.32
C GLU A 606 -15.03 -22.02 -1.85
N GLU A 607 -15.92 -21.49 -1.01
CA GLU A 607 -17.32 -21.92 -0.93
C GLU A 607 -18.17 -20.98 -1.83
N GLU A 608 -18.99 -21.56 -2.71
CA GLU A 608 -19.79 -20.83 -3.71
C GLU A 608 -20.72 -19.78 -3.07
N ASP A 609 -20.90 -18.62 -3.73
CA ASP A 609 -21.91 -17.65 -3.33
C ASP A 609 -23.32 -18.29 -3.47
N PRO A 610 -24.12 -18.41 -2.40
CA PRO A 610 -25.46 -18.99 -2.47
C PRO A 610 -26.38 -18.27 -3.47
N ALA A 611 -26.02 -17.04 -3.87
CA ALA A 611 -26.71 -16.27 -4.87
C ALA A 611 -26.44 -16.65 -6.33
N VAL A 612 -25.47 -17.54 -6.62
CA VAL A 612 -25.00 -17.85 -7.99
C VAL A 612 -25.45 -19.23 -8.48
N ARG A 613 -26.31 -19.95 -7.72
CA ARG A 613 -26.80 -21.27 -8.13
C ARG A 613 -27.34 -21.29 -9.57
N SER A 614 -26.74 -22.14 -10.40
CA SER A 614 -27.29 -22.55 -11.69
C SER A 614 -28.52 -23.43 -11.45
N PRO A 615 -29.58 -23.39 -12.29
CA PRO A 615 -30.76 -24.25 -12.12
C PRO A 615 -30.49 -25.75 -12.33
N HIS A 616 -29.25 -26.16 -12.62
CA HIS A 616 -28.91 -27.53 -13.02
C HIS A 616 -27.79 -28.12 -12.15
N SER A 617 -28.02 -28.27 -10.85
CA SER A 617 -27.21 -29.16 -10.01
C SER A 617 -28.03 -29.72 -8.85
N SER A 618 -29.10 -30.44 -9.18
CA SER A 618 -29.82 -31.27 -8.21
C SER A 618 -30.32 -32.54 -8.86
N LEU A 619 -29.38 -33.41 -9.28
CA LEU A 619 -29.65 -34.83 -9.49
C LEU A 619 -28.41 -35.63 -9.05
N ASN A 620 -28.63 -36.57 -8.14
CA ASN A 620 -27.70 -37.52 -7.50
C ASN A 620 -26.91 -37.05 -6.28
N GLU A 621 -27.58 -37.05 -5.13
CA GLU A 621 -26.98 -37.65 -3.94
C GLU A 621 -27.86 -38.84 -3.53
N GLY A 622 -27.41 -40.04 -3.91
CA GLY A 622 -27.90 -41.28 -3.34
C GLY A 622 -27.35 -41.45 -1.93
N LEU A 623 -28.23 -41.80 -1.00
CA LEU A 623 -27.89 -42.21 0.37
C LEU A 623 -26.82 -43.31 0.34
N PRO A 624 -25.75 -43.25 1.16
CA PRO A 624 -24.89 -44.41 1.35
C PRO A 624 -25.53 -45.34 2.38
N GLU A 625 -25.94 -46.52 1.94
CA GLU A 625 -26.19 -47.67 2.79
C GLU A 625 -24.91 -48.04 3.56
N ALA A 626 -25.09 -48.33 4.84
CA ALA A 626 -24.05 -48.87 5.70
C ALA A 626 -23.74 -50.30 5.29
N ASP A 627 -22.47 -50.61 5.01
CA ASP A 627 -22.03 -51.99 4.94
C ASP A 627 -20.71 -52.21 5.69
N VAL A 628 -20.73 -53.24 6.51
CA VAL A 628 -19.72 -53.64 7.49
C VAL A 628 -18.84 -54.71 6.85
N GLY A 629 -17.53 -54.48 6.76
CA GLY A 629 -16.59 -55.50 6.28
C GLY A 629 -15.12 -55.20 6.56
N LEU A 630 -14.55 -55.91 7.54
CA LEU A 630 -13.13 -55.93 7.93
C LEU A 630 -12.23 -56.66 6.89
N PRO A 631 -10.88 -56.58 6.99
CA PRO A 631 -9.95 -56.33 5.87
C PRO A 631 -9.11 -57.56 5.45
N ARG A 632 -8.32 -57.45 4.35
CA ARG A 632 -7.05 -58.19 4.07
C ARG A 632 -6.32 -57.68 2.79
N PRO A 633 -5.03 -58.02 2.53
CA PRO A 633 -3.94 -57.05 2.29
C PRO A 633 -3.14 -57.24 0.96
N GLY A 634 -2.25 -56.28 0.67
CA GLY A 634 -1.27 -56.28 -0.45
C GLY A 634 -1.74 -55.40 -1.63
N ASP A 635 -0.99 -54.52 -2.28
CA ASP A 635 0.45 -54.28 -2.38
C ASP A 635 0.74 -52.79 -2.69
N SER A 636 1.95 -52.37 -2.30
CA SER A 636 2.78 -51.19 -2.63
C SER A 636 2.41 -50.27 -3.83
N PHE A 637 2.48 -48.94 -3.65
CA PHE A 637 3.66 -48.08 -3.95
C PHE A 637 3.41 -46.56 -3.77
N SER A 638 4.29 -45.95 -2.95
CA SER A 638 4.87 -44.60 -3.00
C SER A 638 4.03 -43.34 -3.28
N ARG A 639 3.91 -42.47 -2.25
CA ARG A 639 3.85 -41.01 -2.43
C ARG A 639 4.76 -40.33 -1.38
N ASP A 640 5.91 -39.84 -1.85
CA ASP A 640 6.86 -39.07 -1.07
C ASP A 640 6.25 -37.74 -0.63
N THR A 641 6.22 -37.54 0.70
CA THR A 641 5.85 -36.27 1.34
C THR A 641 7.11 -35.72 2.00
N TRP A 642 7.45 -34.47 1.66
CA TRP A 642 8.61 -33.74 2.17
C TRP A 642 8.55 -33.64 3.70
N SER A 643 9.56 -34.22 4.36
CA SER A 643 9.74 -34.20 5.81
C SER A 643 10.85 -33.20 6.19
N PHE A 644 10.63 -32.39 7.23
CA PHE A 644 11.68 -31.64 7.92
C PHE A 644 12.11 -32.38 9.20
N PRO A 645 13.40 -32.40 9.55
CA PRO A 645 13.91 -33.26 10.61
C PRO A 645 13.73 -32.65 12.00
N ILE A 646 13.04 -33.36 12.89
CA ILE A 646 13.09 -33.13 14.33
C ILE A 646 13.99 -34.22 14.92
N ALA A 647 15.09 -33.80 15.53
CA ALA A 647 15.99 -34.67 16.25
C ALA A 647 15.28 -35.22 17.51
N ASN A 648 15.15 -36.54 17.57
CA ASN A 648 14.79 -37.28 18.76
C ASN A 648 15.87 -37.13 19.83
N ASN A 649 15.44 -36.97 21.08
CA ASN A 649 16.06 -37.74 22.15
C ASN A 649 14.97 -38.26 23.09
N ASN A 650 14.90 -39.58 23.17
CA ASN A 650 14.02 -40.37 24.03
C ASN A 650 14.39 -40.22 25.51
N GLN A 651 13.40 -40.25 26.40
CA GLN A 651 13.35 -41.24 27.48
C GLN A 651 11.94 -41.36 28.08
N GLN A 652 11.55 -42.62 28.31
CA GLN A 652 10.28 -43.14 28.81
C GLN A 652 10.08 -42.89 30.32
N LEU A 653 8.81 -42.93 30.78
CA LEU A 653 8.23 -43.64 31.96
C LEU A 653 6.94 -42.93 32.42
N THR A 654 5.74 -43.49 32.12
CA THR A 654 4.81 -44.25 32.99
C THR A 654 3.95 -43.46 33.99
N GLU A 655 2.64 -43.59 33.80
CA GLU A 655 1.53 -43.73 34.77
C GLU A 655 0.98 -42.57 35.64
N SER A 656 -0.32 -42.31 35.39
CA SER A 656 -1.49 -42.17 36.31
C SER A 656 -1.66 -41.03 37.33
N VAL A 657 -2.79 -40.32 37.15
CA VAL A 657 -3.85 -39.90 38.11
C VAL A 657 -3.51 -38.94 39.27
N GLY A 658 -4.28 -37.83 39.35
CA GLY A 658 -4.85 -37.35 40.63
C GLY A 658 -4.48 -35.93 41.09
N ASP A 659 -5.46 -35.03 40.99
CA ASP A 659 -5.81 -33.89 41.86
C ASP A 659 -4.79 -32.96 42.57
N ALA A 660 -5.06 -31.68 42.35
CA ALA A 660 -5.12 -30.57 43.30
C ALA A 660 -3.86 -29.77 43.72
N SER A 661 -4.11 -28.45 43.71
CA SER A 661 -3.60 -27.36 44.55
C SER A 661 -2.49 -26.45 44.01
N LEU A 662 -2.87 -25.16 44.03
CA LEU A 662 -2.02 -23.97 44.05
C LEU A 662 -0.99 -24.07 45.18
N ASP A 663 0.29 -23.89 44.88
CA ASP A 663 1.05 -22.70 45.23
C ASP A 663 2.55 -22.88 44.98
N SER A 664 3.21 -21.75 44.71
CA SER A 664 4.66 -21.53 44.66
C SER A 664 5.38 -21.81 43.35
N PHE A 665 5.46 -20.78 42.49
CA PHE A 665 6.77 -20.26 42.04
C PHE A 665 6.66 -18.77 41.72
N ALA A 666 6.81 -17.96 42.76
CA ALA A 666 7.18 -16.56 42.63
C ALA A 666 8.70 -16.47 42.45
N SER A 667 9.16 -16.05 41.27
CA SER A 667 10.31 -15.15 41.08
C SER A 667 10.75 -15.18 39.62
N LEU A 668 10.46 -14.11 38.89
CA LEU A 668 11.37 -13.39 38.01
C LEU A 668 10.60 -12.17 37.48
N GLY A 669 10.82 -11.04 38.14
CA GLY A 669 10.05 -9.81 37.93
C GLY A 669 10.38 -9.10 36.62
N PHE A 670 9.32 -8.79 35.86
CA PHE A 670 9.20 -7.62 35.01
C PHE A 670 7.77 -7.09 35.16
N PRO A 671 7.54 -5.78 35.34
CA PRO A 671 6.21 -5.25 35.65
C PRO A 671 5.33 -5.26 34.40
N LEU A 672 4.25 -6.05 34.45
CA LEU A 672 3.08 -5.90 33.59
C LEU A 672 2.37 -4.60 34.01
N ILE A 673 2.23 -3.67 33.06
CA ILE A 673 1.40 -2.47 33.25
C ILE A 673 -0.05 -2.89 33.00
N ASP A 674 -0.84 -2.75 34.06
CA ASP A 674 -2.27 -3.00 34.14
C ASP A 674 -3.04 -1.96 33.30
N TYR A 675 -3.99 -2.41 32.49
CA TYR A 675 -4.73 -1.58 31.52
C TYR A 675 -6.19 -1.40 31.91
N ASP A 676 -6.48 -1.30 33.20
CA ASP A 676 -7.81 -0.94 33.71
C ASP A 676 -7.68 0.14 34.78
N THR A 677 -7.83 1.41 34.38
CA THR A 677 -8.38 2.54 35.17
C THR A 677 -7.94 3.90 34.60
N ILE A 678 -8.62 4.40 33.56
CA ILE A 678 -8.86 5.86 33.41
C ILE A 678 -10.24 6.06 32.75
N ASN A 679 -11.30 5.78 33.50
CA ASN A 679 -12.59 6.43 33.32
C ASN A 679 -12.73 7.45 34.44
N SER A 680 -12.60 8.73 34.10
CA SER A 680 -13.20 9.89 34.77
C SER A 680 -12.31 11.12 34.57
N THR A 681 -12.77 12.05 33.74
CA THR A 681 -12.63 13.48 34.03
C THR A 681 -13.73 14.22 33.27
N ASP A 682 -14.54 14.92 34.06
CA ASP A 682 -15.66 15.77 33.70
C ASP A 682 -15.29 16.82 32.65
N MET A 683 -16.15 16.97 31.63
CA MET A 683 -16.25 18.21 30.88
C MET A 683 -17.68 18.77 31.03
N PHE A 684 -17.77 19.86 31.79
CA PHE A 684 -18.92 20.74 31.86
C PHE A 684 -19.25 21.28 30.45
N PHE A 685 -20.47 21.02 29.97
CA PHE A 685 -21.05 21.72 28.83
C PHE A 685 -21.78 22.97 29.32
N GLY A 686 -21.39 24.13 28.77
CA GLY A 686 -22.12 25.38 28.95
C GLY A 686 -23.42 25.36 28.15
N ASN A 687 -24.51 25.74 28.81
CA ASN A 687 -25.83 25.94 28.23
C ASN A 687 -25.79 27.02 27.14
N GLN A 688 -26.07 26.65 25.90
CA GLN A 688 -26.68 27.54 24.92
C GLN A 688 -27.75 26.77 24.15
N ASP A 689 -29.00 27.17 24.39
CA ASP A 689 -30.20 26.69 23.72
C ASP A 689 -30.10 26.90 22.20
N LEU A 690 -30.04 25.79 21.46
CA LEU A 690 -30.31 25.75 20.04
C LEU A 690 -31.43 24.73 19.83
N GLY A 691 -32.62 25.24 19.51
CA GLY A 691 -33.82 24.45 19.31
C GLY A 691 -33.62 23.37 18.25
N PHE A 692 -33.84 22.12 18.65
CA PHE A 692 -33.87 20.95 17.78
C PHE A 692 -35.20 20.90 17.01
N PRO A 693 -35.21 20.47 15.74
CA PRO A 693 -36.41 19.93 15.12
C PRO A 693 -36.73 18.56 15.75
N LEU A 694 -38.00 18.38 16.11
CA LEU A 694 -38.56 17.22 16.80
C LEU A 694 -38.35 15.90 16.04
N ASP A 695 -38.21 14.84 16.85
CA ASP A 695 -38.11 13.43 16.50
C ASP A 695 -39.34 12.94 15.72
N GLN A 696 -39.13 12.02 14.78
CA GLN A 696 -40.21 11.36 14.04
C GLN A 696 -40.67 10.04 14.69
N PHE A 697 -40.02 9.64 15.79
CA PHE A 697 -40.36 8.45 16.59
C PHE A 697 -40.88 8.76 18.00
N ASP A 698 -41.14 10.04 18.32
CA ASP A 698 -41.89 10.46 19.51
C ASP A 698 -43.36 10.82 19.16
N LEU A 699 -44.04 9.95 18.41
CA LEU A 699 -45.50 9.90 18.28
C LEU A 699 -46.03 8.47 18.32
#